data_AF-A0A9D8IJ81-F1
#
_entry.id   AF-A0A9D8IJ81-F1
#
_cell.length_a   1.000
_cell.length_b   1.000
_cell.length_c   1.000
_cell.angle_alpha   90.00
_cell.angle_beta   90.00
_cell.angle_gamma   90.00
#
_symmetry.space_group_name_H-M   'P 1'
#
loop_
_entity.id
_entity.type
_entity.pdbx_description
1 polymer ?
#
loop_
_entity_poly.entity_id
_entity_poly.type
_entity_poly.pdbx_seq_one_letter_code
_entity_poly.pdbx_strand_id
1 'polypeptide(L)'
;MIALALVSMGLAAALAIALVALAARIRESAGMEVHPAWKSRLLESGLASAGAILSLPGLSVSGHAFRHVRRVVLDPATGRRAYLKVEQRVRWKDRVRSWLDGLGLASLSLREARILRMLENEGLPGPGWIAFGSDGAGRSFLLIPESPAVELGVFIAEDRIPWRRRRAAIRLGRALARMHASGVNHPDLYAKHVLVDPETGEPTLLDWQRSRRAPVVSFNARLRDLATLQATISGQLVSDDLRGALLRSYLRESRRKAGCLWGGFSRPCREPYDPGDFTREERHWLRHPELERLAASRIETITGQMLAKRHVREKRQATSRAPGLDWTASPDGDLIVSSAWLEAGLDPESPARRRLAGALEGQSAAAVSVLQPLDLGGNHLALLSARISSGRSGVSPWRSAEKRVANLWNRLHKHAVPGPRVLAVGRKTLADGREASYLVLEPRPALASLADWLATSAAGPADRQSVLSGAGAVLARLHDAGCRLSRDPHPLGVALDDGSPVVVVRPWGVRPPSRLAKFAIRTDLGLLSRELAAAGTNPDELDWIQAGYFDEMGHNRALPRHVGPDDARGGVFMGYRDDSPGPAPAFQAIGDGRASIWRRWFQGIWHGVQASSWTRFAGQDWHRSIMDRDLRDRYHTKQGRSIARWSLPDPQGGPNLVVYVKRHHVLPWWQGLLACLLPRGRWSPALQEWQHLDWASRQGVPVPRPVAASEYLAPGGKLSSCLIIEELSGMLPTHEAIPKASRSLAPRAFRRFKRGLAREMARLTRLLHDRSCFHKDLYLCHFYIHEADIARPPEDWRGKVFMIDLHRLGRHPLTAPLWQLKDLAQLAYSSEVEGVEPIDRVAFWRAYRRPGTSSWWTRWLMRAVLVKWRRYRAHNLKHRGKRPGADRKAA
;
A
#
# COMPACT_ATOMS: atom_id res chain seq x y z
N MET A 1 -22.99 -40.60 -9.78
CA MET A 1 -21.58 -40.14 -9.82
C MET A 1 -21.04 -39.98 -11.24
N ILE A 2 -21.31 -40.92 -12.16
CA ILE A 2 -20.83 -40.87 -13.55
C ILE A 2 -21.35 -39.63 -14.33
N ALA A 3 -22.62 -39.26 -14.16
CA ALA A 3 -23.18 -38.05 -14.77
C ALA A 3 -22.52 -36.74 -14.27
N LEU A 4 -22.09 -36.68 -13.00
CA LEU A 4 -21.41 -35.51 -12.44
C LEU A 4 -19.97 -35.40 -12.96
N ALA A 5 -19.32 -36.53 -13.22
CA ALA A 5 -17.99 -36.60 -13.83
C ALA A 5 -18.00 -36.23 -15.32
N LEU A 6 -19.04 -36.60 -16.06
CA LEU A 6 -19.20 -36.22 -17.47
C LEU A 6 -19.49 -34.71 -17.62
N VAL A 7 -20.30 -34.13 -16.73
CA VAL A 7 -20.56 -32.68 -16.71
C VAL A 7 -19.29 -31.90 -16.31
N SER A 8 -18.50 -32.40 -15.35
CA SER A 8 -17.24 -31.74 -14.97
C SER A 8 -16.17 -31.84 -16.05
N MET A 9 -16.07 -32.98 -16.77
CA MET A 9 -15.19 -33.13 -17.94
C MET A 9 -15.64 -32.24 -19.10
N GLY A 10 -16.94 -32.13 -19.36
CA GLY A 10 -17.48 -31.23 -20.37
C GLY A 10 -17.20 -29.76 -20.07
N LEU A 11 -17.36 -29.33 -18.81
CA LEU A 11 -17.00 -27.98 -18.35
C LEU A 11 -15.49 -27.73 -18.41
N ALA A 12 -14.66 -28.72 -18.07
CA ALA A 12 -13.21 -28.61 -18.15
C ALA A 12 -12.73 -28.53 -19.61
N ALA A 13 -13.32 -29.31 -20.52
CA ALA A 13 -13.03 -29.27 -21.95
C ALA A 13 -13.50 -27.95 -22.58
N ALA A 14 -14.70 -27.47 -22.25
CA ALA A 14 -15.20 -26.16 -22.70
C ALA A 14 -14.33 -25.01 -22.17
N LEU A 15 -13.88 -25.09 -20.90
CA LEU A 15 -12.94 -24.13 -20.33
C LEU A 15 -11.57 -24.21 -21.00
N ALA A 16 -11.08 -25.40 -21.34
CA ALA A 16 -9.82 -25.59 -22.06
C ALA A 16 -9.90 -25.03 -23.48
N ILE A 17 -10.98 -25.30 -24.22
CA ILE A 17 -11.22 -24.74 -25.56
C ILE A 17 -11.37 -23.22 -25.49
N ALA A 18 -12.10 -22.69 -24.50
CA ALA A 18 -12.20 -21.25 -24.27
C ALA A 18 -10.86 -20.62 -23.91
N LEU A 19 -10.02 -21.30 -23.13
CA LEU A 19 -8.66 -20.85 -22.79
C LEU A 19 -7.70 -20.94 -23.99
N VAL A 20 -7.84 -21.93 -24.86
CA VAL A 20 -7.05 -22.08 -26.10
C VAL A 20 -7.49 -21.04 -27.13
N ALA A 21 -8.79 -20.80 -27.31
CA ALA A 21 -9.33 -19.74 -28.16
C ALA A 21 -8.97 -18.35 -27.62
N LEU A 22 -9.00 -18.16 -26.29
CA LEU A 22 -8.53 -16.95 -25.63
C LEU A 22 -7.01 -16.79 -25.79
N ALA A 23 -6.22 -17.86 -25.67
CA ALA A 23 -4.77 -17.83 -25.90
C ALA A 23 -4.41 -17.52 -27.36
N ALA A 24 -5.15 -18.09 -28.32
CA ALA A 24 -5.03 -17.80 -29.75
C ALA A 24 -5.41 -16.34 -30.07
N ARG A 25 -6.45 -15.80 -29.42
CA ARG A 25 -6.86 -14.39 -29.51
C ARG A 25 -5.92 -13.44 -28.73
N ILE A 26 -5.04 -13.98 -27.89
CA ILE A 26 -4.04 -13.25 -27.07
C ILE A 26 -2.63 -13.28 -27.66
N ARG A 27 -2.36 -14.13 -28.67
CA ARG A 27 -1.23 -13.87 -29.57
C ARG A 27 -1.53 -12.52 -30.21
N GLU A 28 -0.88 -11.47 -29.69
CA GLU A 28 -0.90 -10.15 -30.29
C GLU A 28 -0.56 -10.35 -31.77
N SER A 29 -1.45 -9.92 -32.66
CA SER A 29 -1.16 -9.90 -34.09
C SER A 29 0.17 -9.19 -34.27
N ALA A 30 1.18 -9.91 -34.80
CA ALA A 30 2.49 -9.34 -35.06
C ALA A 30 2.30 -8.05 -35.87
N GLY A 31 2.79 -6.94 -35.32
CA GLY A 31 2.38 -5.64 -35.80
C GLY A 31 3.12 -4.53 -35.07
N MET A 32 3.36 -3.44 -35.80
CA MET A 32 4.06 -2.27 -35.33
C MET A 32 3.29 -1.03 -35.76
N GLU A 33 3.13 -0.10 -34.84
CA GLU A 33 2.66 1.24 -35.14
C GLU A 33 3.85 2.20 -35.08
N VAL A 34 3.93 3.08 -36.08
CA VAL A 34 5.01 4.06 -36.24
C VAL A 34 4.40 5.45 -36.26
N HIS A 35 5.02 6.37 -35.52
CA HIS A 35 4.62 7.76 -35.50
C HIS A 35 4.77 8.38 -36.91
N PRO A 36 3.79 9.14 -37.42
CA PRO A 36 3.81 9.65 -38.80
C PRO A 36 5.09 10.41 -39.17
N ALA A 37 5.60 11.26 -38.26
CA ALA A 37 6.83 12.04 -38.47
C ALA A 37 8.13 11.20 -38.55
N TRP A 38 8.07 9.91 -38.18
CA TRP A 38 9.20 8.99 -38.18
C TRP A 38 9.10 7.90 -39.25
N LYS A 39 7.96 7.81 -39.96
CA LYS A 39 7.67 6.71 -40.88
C LYS A 39 8.66 6.62 -42.03
N SER A 40 8.91 7.71 -42.76
CA SER A 40 9.87 7.74 -43.87
C SER A 40 11.29 7.42 -43.40
N ARG A 41 11.72 8.06 -42.31
CA ARG A 41 13.06 7.88 -41.73
C ARG A 41 13.33 6.45 -41.30
N LEU A 42 12.38 5.79 -40.62
CA LEU A 42 12.55 4.39 -40.22
C LEU A 42 12.57 3.44 -41.43
N LEU A 43 11.83 3.74 -42.50
CA LEU A 43 11.88 2.97 -43.74
C LEU A 43 13.27 3.09 -44.39
N GLU A 44 13.79 4.31 -44.51
CA GLU A 44 15.13 4.59 -45.06
C GLU A 44 16.25 3.90 -44.26
N SER A 45 16.13 3.82 -42.94
CA SER A 45 17.10 3.14 -42.08
C SER A 45 16.90 1.61 -41.98
N GLY A 46 16.02 1.01 -42.78
CA GLY A 46 15.75 -0.44 -42.77
C GLY A 46 15.00 -0.95 -41.52
N LEU A 47 14.40 -0.05 -40.74
CA LEU A 47 13.69 -0.33 -39.48
C LEU A 47 12.17 -0.43 -39.71
N ALA A 48 11.77 -1.11 -40.79
CA ALA A 48 10.38 -1.23 -41.23
C ALA A 48 9.56 -2.29 -40.45
N SER A 49 10.20 -3.09 -39.59
CA SER A 49 9.55 -4.19 -38.87
C SER A 49 9.87 -4.21 -37.38
N ALA A 50 8.95 -4.79 -36.59
CA ALA A 50 9.14 -5.03 -35.16
C ALA A 50 10.42 -5.85 -34.88
N GLY A 51 10.71 -6.84 -35.73
CA GLY A 51 11.91 -7.67 -35.63
C GLY A 51 13.18 -6.84 -35.78
N ALA A 52 13.26 -5.98 -36.79
CA ALA A 52 14.41 -5.10 -37.05
C ALA A 52 14.67 -4.13 -35.90
N ILE A 53 13.61 -3.54 -35.32
CA ILE A 53 13.76 -2.66 -34.15
C ILE A 53 14.24 -3.45 -32.92
N LEU A 54 13.69 -4.64 -32.67
CA LEU A 54 14.08 -5.48 -31.52
C LEU A 54 15.53 -5.99 -31.60
N SER A 55 16.06 -6.15 -32.81
CA SER A 55 17.45 -6.53 -33.08
C SER A 55 18.43 -5.35 -33.04
N LEU A 56 17.97 -4.10 -32.88
CA LEU A 56 18.87 -2.95 -32.82
C LEU A 56 19.94 -3.14 -31.73
N PRO A 57 21.23 -3.00 -32.10
CA PRO A 57 22.31 -2.96 -31.13
C PRO A 57 22.22 -1.66 -30.32
N GLY A 58 22.68 -1.70 -29.07
CA GLY A 58 22.66 -0.52 -28.24
C GLY A 58 23.05 -0.75 -26.79
N LEU A 59 23.43 0.33 -26.13
CA LEU A 59 23.87 0.35 -24.74
C LEU A 59 22.70 0.00 -23.82
N SER A 60 22.81 -1.06 -23.03
CA SER A 60 21.77 -1.37 -22.03
C SER A 60 21.85 -0.40 -20.86
N VAL A 61 20.82 0.43 -20.68
CA VAL A 61 20.78 1.50 -19.66
C VAL A 61 20.16 1.02 -18.36
N SER A 62 19.11 0.19 -18.44
CA SER A 62 18.46 -0.38 -17.25
C SER A 62 17.75 -1.69 -17.58
N GLY A 63 17.60 -2.58 -16.58
CA GLY A 63 17.03 -3.91 -16.84
C GLY A 63 16.45 -4.62 -15.61
N HIS A 64 15.43 -5.43 -15.89
CA HIS A 64 14.83 -6.42 -15.02
C HIS A 64 14.72 -7.76 -15.78
N ALA A 65 14.43 -8.85 -15.08
CA ALA A 65 14.48 -10.21 -15.65
C ALA A 65 13.66 -10.41 -16.96
N PHE A 66 12.61 -9.63 -17.20
CA PHE A 66 11.72 -9.77 -18.36
C PHE A 66 11.55 -8.48 -19.18
N ARG A 67 12.23 -7.40 -18.78
CA ARG A 67 12.11 -6.07 -19.41
C ARG A 67 13.41 -5.28 -19.26
N HIS A 68 13.91 -4.69 -20.33
CA HIS A 68 15.11 -3.85 -20.30
C HIS A 68 14.98 -2.65 -21.24
N VAL A 69 15.81 -1.64 -21.02
CA VAL A 69 15.89 -0.41 -21.80
C VAL A 69 17.28 -0.32 -22.41
N ARG A 70 17.34 -0.20 -23.74
CA ARG A 70 18.57 0.04 -24.50
C ARG A 70 18.57 1.45 -25.06
N ARG A 71 19.72 2.10 -25.10
CA ARG A 71 19.97 3.31 -25.88
C ARG A 71 20.52 2.86 -27.23
N VAL A 72 19.78 3.08 -28.30
CA VAL A 72 20.07 2.63 -29.66
C VAL A 72 20.36 3.83 -30.55
N VAL A 73 21.17 3.61 -31.58
CA VAL A 73 21.38 4.57 -32.67
C VAL A 73 20.39 4.20 -33.78
N LEU A 74 19.53 5.15 -34.18
CA LEU A 74 18.54 4.91 -35.23
C LEU A 74 19.09 5.16 -36.62
N ASP A 75 20.02 6.11 -36.72
CA ASP A 75 20.67 6.49 -37.97
C ASP A 75 22.14 6.80 -37.67
N PRO A 76 23.08 5.95 -38.10
CA PRO A 76 24.51 6.17 -37.92
C PRO A 76 25.02 7.45 -38.60
N ALA A 77 24.43 7.87 -39.72
CA ALA A 77 24.89 9.04 -40.47
C ALA A 77 24.58 10.36 -39.74
N THR A 78 23.43 10.43 -39.06
CA THR A 78 23.04 11.63 -38.27
C THR A 78 23.37 11.51 -36.79
N GLY A 79 23.83 10.34 -36.32
CA GLY A 79 24.12 10.08 -34.91
C GLY A 79 22.88 10.12 -34.00
N ARG A 80 21.67 10.04 -34.57
CA ARG A 80 20.41 10.16 -33.80
C ARG A 80 20.19 8.96 -32.90
N ARG A 81 19.85 9.23 -31.64
CA ARG A 81 19.69 8.22 -30.58
C ARG A 81 18.26 8.12 -30.07
N ALA A 82 17.90 6.94 -29.61
CA ALA A 82 16.60 6.63 -29.03
C ALA A 82 16.72 5.63 -27.88
N TYR A 83 15.71 5.59 -27.02
CA TYR A 83 15.55 4.56 -25.99
C TYR A 83 14.55 3.50 -26.45
N LEU A 84 15.03 2.27 -26.56
CA LEU A 84 14.27 1.08 -26.87
C LEU A 84 13.95 0.31 -25.59
N LYS A 85 12.69 0.35 -25.15
CA LYS A 85 12.17 -0.46 -24.05
C LYS A 85 11.67 -1.79 -24.62
N VAL A 86 12.28 -2.90 -24.21
CA VAL A 86 11.94 -4.26 -24.69
C VAL A 86 11.35 -5.09 -23.56
N GLU A 87 10.24 -5.76 -23.81
CA GLU A 87 9.61 -6.75 -22.93
C GLU A 87 9.69 -8.14 -23.58
N GLN A 88 10.51 -9.03 -23.00
CA GLN A 88 10.83 -10.34 -23.56
C GLN A 88 9.72 -11.38 -23.36
N ARG A 89 8.96 -11.25 -22.26
CA ARG A 89 7.81 -12.11 -21.97
C ARG A 89 6.77 -11.33 -21.20
N VAL A 90 5.60 -11.15 -21.81
CA VAL A 90 4.48 -10.46 -21.18
C VAL A 90 3.83 -11.38 -20.15
N ARG A 91 3.76 -10.97 -18.89
CA ARG A 91 3.14 -11.77 -17.83
C ARG A 91 1.62 -11.66 -17.91
N TRP A 92 0.94 -12.77 -17.66
CA TRP A 92 -0.54 -12.83 -17.67
C TRP A 92 -1.19 -11.78 -16.75
N LYS A 93 -0.64 -11.60 -15.55
CA LYS A 93 -1.13 -10.61 -14.58
C LYS A 93 -1.12 -9.18 -15.13
N ASP A 94 -0.14 -8.85 -15.97
CA ASP A 94 0.05 -7.50 -16.50
C ASP A 94 -0.95 -7.27 -17.66
N ARG A 95 -1.24 -8.30 -18.46
CA ARG A 95 -2.32 -8.29 -19.47
C ARG A 95 -3.70 -8.09 -18.84
N VAL A 96 -4.03 -8.87 -17.80
CA VAL A 96 -5.33 -8.76 -17.10
C VAL A 96 -5.48 -7.38 -16.47
N ARG A 97 -4.41 -6.84 -15.87
CA ARG A 97 -4.42 -5.49 -15.32
C ARG A 97 -4.67 -4.43 -16.39
N SER A 98 -4.04 -4.57 -17.56
CA SER A 98 -4.27 -3.65 -18.67
C SER A 98 -5.72 -3.68 -19.18
N TRP A 99 -6.32 -4.89 -19.22
CA TRP A 99 -7.71 -5.07 -19.60
C TRP A 99 -8.69 -4.44 -18.59
N LEU A 100 -8.47 -4.66 -17.29
CA LEU A 100 -9.27 -4.03 -16.23
C LEU A 100 -9.22 -2.49 -16.25
N ASP A 101 -8.13 -1.93 -16.77
CA ASP A 101 -7.94 -0.48 -16.91
C ASP A 101 -8.48 0.06 -18.25
N GLY A 102 -9.14 -0.76 -19.07
CA GLY A 102 -9.76 -0.36 -20.34
C GLY A 102 -8.80 -0.26 -21.53
N LEU A 103 -7.56 -0.73 -21.38
CA LEU A 103 -6.50 -0.66 -22.41
C LEU A 103 -6.30 -2.00 -23.13
N GLY A 104 -7.25 -2.94 -23.03
CA GLY A 104 -7.15 -4.28 -23.62
C GLY A 104 -6.06 -5.17 -22.99
N LEU A 105 -5.86 -6.38 -23.50
CA LEU A 105 -4.88 -7.36 -22.99
C LEU A 105 -3.44 -7.04 -23.44
N ALA A 106 -3.00 -5.81 -23.20
CA ALA A 106 -1.71 -5.28 -23.68
C ALA A 106 -0.53 -5.58 -22.74
N SER A 107 0.67 -5.60 -23.32
CA SER A 107 1.95 -5.57 -22.60
C SER A 107 2.19 -4.22 -21.90
N LEU A 108 3.20 -4.16 -21.02
CA LEU A 108 3.54 -2.90 -20.33
C LEU A 108 4.06 -1.85 -21.30
N SER A 109 4.86 -2.29 -22.29
CA SER A 109 5.39 -1.40 -23.34
C SER A 109 4.27 -0.82 -24.22
N LEU A 110 3.32 -1.66 -24.66
CA LEU A 110 2.17 -1.21 -25.45
C LEU A 110 1.23 -0.30 -24.65
N ARG A 111 1.01 -0.62 -23.37
CA ARG A 111 0.23 0.21 -22.46
C ARG A 111 0.87 1.61 -22.33
N GLU A 112 2.16 1.66 -22.06
CA GLU A 112 2.91 2.91 -21.93
C GLU A 112 2.83 3.72 -23.24
N ALA A 113 3.01 3.07 -24.38
CA ALA A 113 2.93 3.71 -25.69
C ALA A 113 1.56 4.35 -25.99
N ARG A 114 0.47 3.66 -25.65
CA ARG A 114 -0.90 4.19 -25.80
C ARG A 114 -1.14 5.42 -24.94
N ILE A 115 -0.56 5.45 -23.73
CA ILE A 115 -0.61 6.65 -22.89
C ILE A 115 0.23 7.77 -23.51
N LEU A 116 1.44 7.51 -24.00
CA LEU A 116 2.28 8.53 -24.66
C LEU A 116 1.58 9.16 -25.88
N ARG A 117 0.98 8.34 -26.75
CA ARG A 117 0.20 8.82 -27.89
C ARG A 117 -0.97 9.72 -27.46
N MET A 118 -1.66 9.33 -26.39
CA MET A 118 -2.74 10.15 -25.83
C MET A 118 -2.22 11.47 -25.26
N LEU A 119 -1.08 11.46 -24.56
CA LEU A 119 -0.47 12.68 -24.02
C LEU A 119 -0.07 13.65 -25.15
N GLU A 120 0.53 13.14 -26.22
CA GLU A 120 0.90 13.94 -27.39
C GLU A 120 -0.34 14.58 -28.05
N ASN A 121 -1.39 13.79 -28.30
CA ASN A 121 -2.64 14.30 -28.86
C ASN A 121 -3.31 15.39 -28.01
N GLU A 122 -3.09 15.38 -26.70
CA GLU A 122 -3.68 16.33 -25.75
C GLU A 122 -2.70 17.45 -25.35
N GLY A 123 -1.48 17.50 -25.92
CA GLY A 123 -0.45 18.47 -25.58
C GLY A 123 -0.02 18.42 -24.11
N LEU A 124 0.00 17.21 -23.53
CA LEU A 124 0.33 16.96 -22.13
C LEU A 124 1.81 16.59 -21.98
N PRO A 125 2.41 16.82 -20.80
CA PRO A 125 3.84 16.59 -20.60
C PRO A 125 4.16 15.09 -20.67
N GLY A 126 4.88 14.64 -21.69
CA GLY A 126 5.33 13.26 -21.85
C GLY A 126 6.41 13.19 -22.93
N PRO A 127 7.28 12.16 -22.93
CA PRO A 127 8.24 12.01 -24.00
C PRO A 127 7.49 11.71 -25.31
N GLY A 128 8.05 12.16 -26.43
CA GLY A 128 7.58 11.72 -27.75
C GLY A 128 7.67 10.20 -27.88
N TRP A 129 7.04 9.65 -28.91
CA TRP A 129 7.18 8.23 -29.25
C TRP A 129 7.52 8.08 -30.73
N ILE A 130 8.29 7.03 -31.06
CA ILE A 130 8.75 6.77 -32.42
C ILE A 130 7.99 5.59 -33.00
N ALA A 131 8.03 4.44 -32.31
CA ALA A 131 7.36 3.22 -32.73
C ALA A 131 7.08 2.31 -31.53
N PHE A 132 6.03 1.51 -31.62
CA PHE A 132 5.76 0.45 -30.64
C PHE A 132 5.05 -0.72 -31.31
N GLY A 133 5.19 -1.92 -30.75
CA GLY A 133 4.62 -3.09 -31.36
C GLY A 133 5.02 -4.39 -30.69
N SER A 134 4.67 -5.48 -31.33
CA SER A 134 5.04 -6.84 -30.93
C SER A 134 5.42 -7.68 -32.14
N ASP A 135 6.37 -8.60 -31.95
CA ASP A 135 6.77 -9.56 -32.98
C ASP A 135 6.00 -10.89 -32.89
N GLY A 136 6.17 -11.76 -33.89
CA GLY A 136 5.56 -13.09 -33.91
C GLY A 136 6.04 -14.04 -32.81
N ALA A 137 7.13 -13.71 -32.12
CA ALA A 137 7.66 -14.45 -30.97
C ALA A 137 7.04 -13.99 -29.63
N GLY A 138 6.16 -12.97 -29.64
CA GLY A 138 5.47 -12.47 -28.45
C GLY A 138 6.30 -11.50 -27.60
N ARG A 139 7.37 -10.92 -28.15
CA ARG A 139 8.14 -9.81 -27.55
C ARG A 139 7.46 -8.50 -27.90
N SER A 140 7.37 -7.58 -26.95
CA SER A 140 6.82 -6.23 -27.17
C SER A 140 7.88 -5.17 -26.96
N PHE A 141 7.75 -4.04 -27.66
CA PHE A 141 8.66 -2.91 -27.48
C PHE A 141 7.97 -1.54 -27.54
N LEU A 142 8.68 -0.54 -27.03
CA LEU A 142 8.37 0.88 -27.15
C LEU A 142 9.68 1.63 -27.41
N LEU A 143 9.74 2.34 -28.53
CA LEU A 143 10.85 3.18 -28.96
C LEU A 143 10.51 4.66 -28.77
N ILE A 144 11.37 5.37 -28.04
CA ILE A 144 11.18 6.76 -27.59
C ILE A 144 12.42 7.58 -28.00
N PRO A 145 12.30 8.83 -28.48
CA PRO A 145 13.46 9.63 -28.80
C PRO A 145 14.26 9.97 -27.54
N GLU A 146 15.58 10.09 -27.67
CA GLU A 146 16.40 10.65 -26.60
C GLU A 146 16.06 12.15 -26.41
N SER A 147 15.95 12.59 -25.16
CA SER A 147 15.66 13.98 -24.81
C SER A 147 16.92 14.65 -24.25
N PRO A 148 17.24 15.90 -24.65
CA PRO A 148 18.32 16.68 -24.03
C PRO A 148 17.97 17.19 -22.63
N ALA A 149 16.71 17.02 -22.18
CA ALA A 149 16.25 17.45 -20.87
C ALA A 149 16.96 16.70 -19.72
N VAL A 150 17.22 17.42 -18.64
CA VAL A 150 17.97 16.94 -17.48
C VAL A 150 17.03 16.49 -16.37
N GLU A 151 17.38 15.48 -15.58
CA GLU A 151 16.58 15.06 -14.43
C GLU A 151 16.35 16.21 -13.44
N LEU A 152 15.12 16.38 -12.94
CA LEU A 152 14.70 17.48 -12.07
C LEU A 152 15.62 17.70 -10.87
N GLY A 153 16.04 16.62 -10.20
CA GLY A 153 16.93 16.74 -9.03
C GLY A 153 18.33 17.23 -9.41
N VAL A 154 18.85 16.78 -10.55
CA VAL A 154 20.13 17.23 -11.11
C VAL A 154 20.03 18.69 -11.55
N PHE A 155 18.97 19.06 -12.27
CA PHE A 155 18.72 20.43 -12.70
C PHE A 155 18.68 21.41 -11.53
N ILE A 156 18.00 21.06 -10.43
CA ILE A 156 17.92 21.93 -9.24
C ILE A 156 19.26 22.03 -8.50
N ALA A 157 20.06 20.96 -8.50
CA ALA A 157 21.37 20.93 -7.85
C ALA A 157 22.44 21.70 -8.64
N GLU A 158 22.46 21.57 -9.97
CA GLU A 158 23.48 22.14 -10.85
C GLU A 158 23.14 23.57 -11.31
N ASP A 159 21.87 23.90 -11.60
CA ASP A 159 21.50 25.23 -12.06
C ASP A 159 21.46 26.24 -10.90
N ARG A 160 22.47 27.11 -10.84
CA ARG A 160 22.58 28.14 -9.79
C ARG A 160 21.67 29.35 -10.02
N ILE A 161 21.03 29.49 -11.18
CA ILE A 161 20.23 30.67 -11.54
C ILE A 161 18.83 30.57 -10.91
N PRO A 162 18.47 31.45 -9.94
CA PRO A 162 17.21 31.31 -9.18
C PRO A 162 15.94 31.42 -10.04
N TRP A 163 15.92 32.32 -11.01
CA TRP A 163 14.74 32.54 -11.85
C TRP A 163 14.45 31.35 -12.78
N ARG A 164 15.47 30.63 -13.27
CA ARG A 164 15.32 29.42 -14.08
C ARG A 164 14.69 28.30 -13.27
N ARG A 165 15.19 28.06 -12.06
CA ARG A 165 14.62 27.09 -11.10
C ARG A 165 13.16 27.42 -10.76
N ARG A 166 12.85 28.69 -10.51
CA ARG A 166 11.49 29.16 -10.27
C ARG A 166 10.58 28.97 -11.49
N ARG A 167 11.06 29.28 -12.70
CA ARG A 167 10.32 29.08 -13.95
C ARG A 167 10.00 27.61 -14.20
N ALA A 168 10.97 26.71 -13.99
CA ALA A 168 10.77 25.27 -14.08
C ALA A 168 9.71 24.77 -13.08
N ALA A 169 9.77 25.22 -11.82
CA ALA A 169 8.77 24.89 -10.79
C ALA A 169 7.35 25.32 -11.21
N ILE A 170 7.21 26.52 -11.78
CA ILE A 170 5.93 27.05 -12.29
C ILE A 170 5.41 26.21 -13.46
N ARG A 171 6.27 25.92 -14.44
CA ARG A 171 5.89 25.11 -15.62
C ARG A 171 5.51 23.69 -15.21
N LEU A 172 6.23 23.09 -14.28
CA LEU A 172 5.88 21.79 -13.69
C LEU A 172 4.52 21.81 -12.99
N GLY A 173 4.25 22.81 -12.15
CA GLY A 173 2.94 22.95 -11.49
C GLY A 173 1.79 23.06 -12.50
N ARG A 174 1.95 23.86 -13.55
CA ARG A 174 0.96 23.98 -14.65
C ARG A 174 0.79 22.65 -15.41
N ALA A 175 1.89 21.99 -15.75
CA ALA A 175 1.86 20.73 -16.50
C ALA A 175 1.13 19.62 -15.72
N LEU A 176 1.38 19.50 -14.42
CA LEU A 176 0.68 18.57 -13.54
C LEU A 176 -0.81 18.89 -13.40
N ALA A 177 -1.18 20.18 -13.35
CA ALA A 177 -2.58 20.58 -13.30
C ALA A 177 -3.32 20.23 -14.60
N ARG A 178 -2.69 20.47 -15.76
CA ARG A 178 -3.23 20.09 -17.08
C ARG A 178 -3.43 18.57 -17.18
N MET A 179 -2.43 17.78 -16.76
CA MET A 179 -2.52 16.32 -16.69
C MET A 179 -3.67 15.85 -15.80
N HIS A 180 -3.81 16.39 -14.59
CA HIS A 180 -4.91 16.01 -13.70
C HIS A 180 -6.29 16.47 -14.20
N ALA A 181 -6.35 17.56 -14.95
CA ALA A 181 -7.56 18.07 -15.57
C ALA A 181 -8.01 17.22 -16.78
N SER A 182 -7.09 16.60 -17.51
CA SER A 182 -7.42 15.66 -18.59
C SER A 182 -7.85 14.27 -18.11
N GLY A 183 -7.91 14.06 -16.79
CA GLY A 183 -8.32 12.77 -16.23
C GLY A 183 -7.16 11.79 -16.03
N VAL A 184 -5.92 12.23 -16.23
CA VAL A 184 -4.73 11.38 -16.13
C VAL A 184 -4.04 11.58 -14.78
N ASN A 185 -3.74 10.49 -14.08
CA ASN A 185 -2.93 10.52 -12.87
C ASN A 185 -1.60 9.79 -13.06
N HIS A 186 -0.60 10.14 -12.26
CA HIS A 186 0.76 9.60 -12.34
C HIS A 186 1.20 8.97 -11.00
N PRO A 187 0.80 7.70 -10.72
CA PRO A 187 1.08 7.05 -9.44
C PRO A 187 2.57 6.92 -9.06
N ASP A 188 3.47 7.01 -10.04
CA ASP A 188 4.92 6.94 -9.86
C ASP A 188 5.60 8.30 -10.15
N LEU A 189 4.96 9.42 -9.77
CA LEU A 189 5.51 10.77 -9.96
C LEU A 189 6.69 11.04 -9.01
N TYR A 190 7.79 10.32 -9.23
CA TYR A 190 9.04 10.51 -8.50
C TYR A 190 9.85 11.63 -9.16
N ALA A 191 10.68 12.35 -8.38
CA ALA A 191 11.55 13.41 -8.90
C ALA A 191 12.41 12.95 -10.10
N LYS A 192 12.97 11.73 -10.02
CA LYS A 192 13.74 11.10 -11.10
C LYS A 192 12.97 10.75 -12.38
N HIS A 193 11.64 10.86 -12.33
CA HIS A 193 10.77 10.67 -13.48
C HIS A 193 10.31 12.01 -14.06
N VAL A 194 10.88 13.13 -13.62
CA VAL A 194 10.65 14.45 -14.19
C VAL A 194 11.96 14.89 -14.83
N LEU A 195 11.95 15.09 -16.15
CA LEU A 195 13.01 15.80 -16.84
C LEU A 195 12.60 17.27 -17.01
N VAL A 196 13.58 18.16 -17.02
CA VAL A 196 13.42 19.59 -17.22
C VAL A 196 14.37 20.02 -18.32
N ASP A 197 13.83 20.69 -19.33
CA ASP A 197 14.64 21.41 -20.31
C ASP A 197 15.34 22.59 -19.62
N PRO A 198 16.68 22.66 -19.59
CA PRO A 198 17.40 23.73 -18.89
C PRO A 198 17.16 25.13 -19.48
N GLU A 199 16.90 25.23 -20.78
CA GLU A 199 16.73 26.51 -21.49
C GLU A 199 15.33 27.05 -21.37
N THR A 200 14.32 26.18 -21.44
CA THR A 200 12.91 26.60 -21.42
C THR A 200 12.28 26.42 -20.04
N GLY A 201 12.72 25.42 -19.27
CA GLY A 201 12.08 24.97 -18.04
C GLY A 201 10.86 24.08 -18.27
N GLU A 202 10.61 23.62 -19.51
CA GLU A 202 9.50 22.70 -19.80
C GLU A 202 9.73 21.31 -19.15
N PRO A 203 8.72 20.76 -18.46
CA PRO A 203 8.81 19.44 -17.85
C PRO A 203 8.41 18.33 -18.83
N THR A 204 9.20 17.26 -18.86
CA THR A 204 8.83 15.98 -19.49
C THR A 204 8.70 14.90 -18.43
N LEU A 205 7.51 14.33 -18.24
CA LEU A 205 7.27 13.29 -17.26
C LEU A 205 7.52 11.91 -17.88
N LEU A 206 8.17 11.01 -17.15
CA LEU A 206 8.55 9.67 -17.57
C LEU A 206 7.83 8.58 -16.76
N ASP A 207 7.91 7.34 -17.22
CA ASP A 207 7.41 6.14 -16.53
C ASP A 207 5.87 6.05 -16.42
N TRP A 208 5.21 6.13 -17.56
CA TRP A 208 3.74 6.13 -17.69
C TRP A 208 3.08 4.75 -17.56
N GLN A 209 3.85 3.69 -17.30
CA GLN A 209 3.39 2.30 -17.29
C GLN A 209 2.26 2.01 -16.28
N ARG A 210 2.16 2.77 -15.19
CA ARG A 210 1.11 2.61 -14.15
C ARG A 210 0.02 3.66 -14.21
N SER A 211 0.16 4.67 -15.07
CA SER A 211 -0.79 5.76 -15.20
C SER A 211 -2.12 5.26 -15.73
N ARG A 212 -3.19 5.96 -15.34
CA ARG A 212 -4.57 5.61 -15.68
C ARG A 212 -5.31 6.84 -16.16
N ARG A 213 -6.26 6.62 -17.07
CA ARG A 213 -7.26 7.61 -17.45
C ARG A 213 -8.54 7.33 -16.67
N ALA A 214 -9.01 8.33 -15.94
CA ALA A 214 -10.30 8.33 -15.28
C ALA A 214 -11.10 9.55 -15.78
N PRO A 215 -12.45 9.50 -15.78
CA PRO A 215 -13.26 10.67 -16.14
C PRO A 215 -12.91 11.90 -15.30
N VAL A 216 -12.53 11.70 -14.03
CA VAL A 216 -12.05 12.75 -13.13
C VAL A 216 -10.97 12.19 -12.21
N VAL A 217 -9.81 12.84 -12.15
CA VAL A 217 -8.79 12.54 -11.13
C VAL A 217 -9.24 13.09 -9.78
N SER A 218 -9.49 12.19 -8.82
CA SER A 218 -9.92 12.58 -7.47
C SER A 218 -8.90 13.50 -6.78
N PHE A 219 -9.38 14.39 -5.91
CA PHE A 219 -8.51 15.29 -5.14
C PHE A 219 -7.40 14.55 -4.37
N ASN A 220 -7.71 13.39 -3.78
CA ASN A 220 -6.72 12.58 -3.06
C ASN A 220 -5.67 11.95 -3.99
N ALA A 221 -6.01 11.63 -5.24
CA ALA A 221 -5.02 11.17 -6.22
C ALA A 221 -4.08 12.31 -6.61
N ARG A 222 -4.64 13.51 -6.86
CA ARG A 222 -3.86 14.73 -7.15
C ARG A 222 -2.88 15.06 -6.01
N LEU A 223 -3.36 15.07 -4.77
CA LEU A 223 -2.53 15.29 -3.59
C LEU A 223 -1.45 14.21 -3.43
N ARG A 224 -1.79 12.95 -3.73
CA ARG A 224 -0.83 11.85 -3.65
C ARG A 224 0.29 12.01 -4.68
N ASP A 225 -0.02 12.42 -5.90
CA ASP A 225 1.00 12.63 -6.94
C ASP A 225 1.93 13.78 -6.54
N LEU A 226 1.39 14.93 -6.12
CA LEU A 226 2.18 16.07 -5.60
C LEU A 226 3.04 15.70 -4.38
N ALA A 227 2.47 14.96 -3.43
CA ALA A 227 3.21 14.48 -2.25
C ALA A 227 4.27 13.44 -2.61
N THR A 228 4.06 12.63 -3.66
CA THR A 228 5.07 11.66 -4.14
C THR A 228 6.27 12.39 -4.72
N LEU A 229 6.03 13.45 -5.50
CA LEU A 229 7.09 14.31 -6.02
C LEU A 229 7.86 14.97 -4.87
N GLN A 230 7.14 15.60 -3.93
CA GLN A 230 7.74 16.25 -2.77
C GLN A 230 8.50 15.29 -1.85
N ALA A 231 8.03 14.06 -1.68
CA ALA A 231 8.69 13.04 -0.86
C ALA A 231 9.96 12.47 -1.51
N THR A 232 10.09 12.55 -2.83
CA THR A 232 11.23 11.96 -3.57
C THR A 232 12.23 12.98 -4.07
N ILE A 233 11.99 14.28 -3.88
CA ILE A 233 13.00 15.31 -4.06
C ILE A 233 13.67 15.63 -2.72
N SER A 234 14.99 15.82 -2.71
CA SER A 234 15.69 16.10 -1.45
C SER A 234 15.29 17.48 -0.90
N GLY A 235 14.91 17.53 0.38
CA GLY A 235 14.59 18.79 1.07
C GLY A 235 15.76 19.77 1.16
N GLN A 236 17.01 19.29 1.10
CA GLN A 236 18.20 20.14 1.05
C GLN A 236 18.36 20.86 -0.29
N LEU A 237 17.78 20.32 -1.37
CA LEU A 237 17.91 20.88 -2.71
C LEU A 237 16.81 21.90 -3.05
N VAL A 238 15.67 21.87 -2.36
CA VAL A 238 14.47 22.63 -2.75
C VAL A 238 13.96 23.48 -1.60
N SER A 239 14.07 24.80 -1.75
CA SER A 239 13.51 25.78 -0.82
C SER A 239 11.98 25.75 -0.78
N ASP A 240 11.40 26.22 0.32
CA ASP A 240 9.95 26.35 0.47
C ASP A 240 9.33 27.31 -0.57
N ASP A 241 10.09 28.30 -1.02
CA ASP A 241 9.68 29.20 -2.11
C ASP A 241 9.44 28.48 -3.42
N LEU A 242 10.31 27.53 -3.80
CA LEU A 242 10.14 26.74 -5.02
C LEU A 242 8.95 25.77 -4.89
N ARG A 243 8.76 25.16 -3.71
CA ARG A 243 7.58 24.32 -3.43
C ARG A 243 6.29 25.13 -3.54
N GLY A 244 6.28 26.33 -2.96
CA GLY A 244 5.19 27.28 -3.04
C GLY A 244 4.92 27.70 -4.48
N ALA A 245 5.94 28.00 -5.28
CA ALA A 245 5.78 28.39 -6.69
C ALA A 245 5.12 27.29 -7.53
N LEU A 246 5.52 26.03 -7.33
CA LEU A 246 4.89 24.87 -7.96
C LEU A 246 3.43 24.72 -7.52
N LEU A 247 3.16 24.76 -6.21
CA LEU A 247 1.80 24.58 -5.70
C LEU A 247 0.86 25.70 -6.15
N ARG A 248 1.30 26.96 -6.09
CA ARG A 248 0.52 28.12 -6.55
C ARG A 248 0.17 28.03 -8.02
N SER A 249 1.16 27.71 -8.87
CA SER A 249 0.93 27.55 -10.31
C SER A 249 -0.01 26.37 -10.61
N TYR A 250 0.12 25.26 -9.89
CA TYR A 250 -0.77 24.11 -9.98
C TYR A 250 -2.23 24.45 -9.62
N LEU A 251 -2.45 25.13 -8.49
CA LEU A 251 -3.78 25.50 -8.02
C LEU A 251 -4.44 26.51 -8.97
N ARG A 252 -3.67 27.46 -9.50
CA ARG A 252 -4.16 28.46 -10.46
C ARG A 252 -4.60 27.80 -11.76
N GLU A 253 -3.76 26.95 -12.35
CA GLU A 253 -4.06 26.24 -13.60
C GLU A 253 -5.27 25.29 -13.44
N SER A 254 -5.38 24.63 -12.27
CA SER A 254 -6.54 23.80 -11.95
C SER A 254 -7.87 24.57 -11.92
N ARG A 255 -7.85 25.86 -11.55
CA ARG A 255 -9.05 26.72 -11.52
C ARG A 255 -9.41 27.27 -12.89
N ARG A 256 -8.43 27.64 -13.71
CA ARG A 256 -8.66 28.08 -15.10
C ARG A 256 -9.48 27.06 -15.89
N LYS A 257 -9.19 25.77 -15.74
CA LYS A 257 -9.94 24.65 -16.36
C LYS A 257 -11.28 24.33 -15.68
N ALA A 258 -11.47 24.70 -14.42
CA ALA A 258 -12.72 24.43 -13.69
C ALA A 258 -13.87 25.38 -14.06
N GLY A 259 -13.60 26.42 -14.87
CA GLY A 259 -14.55 27.48 -15.18
C GLY A 259 -14.72 28.43 -13.99
N CYS A 260 -14.61 29.73 -14.22
CA CYS A 260 -14.99 30.73 -13.22
C CYS A 260 -16.47 30.52 -12.87
N LEU A 261 -16.73 30.12 -11.61
CA LEU A 261 -18.05 29.95 -11.03
C LEU A 261 -18.65 31.31 -10.61
N TRP A 262 -18.73 32.24 -11.55
CA TRP A 262 -19.58 33.43 -11.46
C TRP A 262 -20.03 33.80 -12.88
N GLY A 263 -21.23 33.34 -13.26
CA GLY A 263 -21.99 33.81 -14.43
C GLY A 263 -21.53 33.31 -15.81
N GLY A 264 -22.36 32.47 -16.44
CA GLY A 264 -22.66 32.43 -17.89
C GLY A 264 -21.51 32.44 -18.93
N PHE A 265 -21.53 31.44 -19.81
CA PHE A 265 -20.78 31.29 -21.07
C PHE A 265 -19.34 30.76 -20.97
N SER A 266 -19.19 29.52 -21.45
CA SER A 266 -17.90 28.94 -21.80
C SER A 266 -17.39 29.58 -23.11
N ARG A 267 -16.26 30.27 -23.06
CA ARG A 267 -15.42 30.48 -24.25
C ARG A 267 -14.07 29.78 -24.05
N PRO A 268 -13.60 28.96 -25.02
CA PRO A 268 -12.24 28.45 -25.00
C PRO A 268 -11.30 29.63 -25.27
N CYS A 269 -10.57 30.07 -24.24
CA CYS A 269 -9.56 31.10 -24.41
C CYS A 269 -8.35 30.47 -25.14
N ARG A 270 -8.23 30.78 -26.44
CA ARG A 270 -7.14 30.35 -27.36
C ARG A 270 -5.98 31.34 -27.41
N GLU A 271 -5.89 32.31 -26.50
CA GLU A 271 -4.80 33.27 -26.51
C GLU A 271 -3.52 32.73 -25.84
N PRO A 272 -2.34 32.91 -26.47
CA PRO A 272 -1.05 32.66 -25.84
C PRO A 272 -0.74 33.77 -24.83
N TYR A 273 -0.46 33.38 -23.58
CA TYR A 273 -0.17 34.28 -22.46
C TYR A 273 1.35 34.35 -22.19
N ASP A 274 1.85 35.57 -22.01
CA ASP A 274 3.24 35.95 -21.76
C ASP A 274 3.77 35.37 -20.42
N PRO A 275 4.97 34.72 -20.36
CA PRO A 275 5.42 33.95 -19.20
C PRO A 275 5.97 34.76 -18.01
N GLY A 276 6.06 36.09 -18.08
CA GLY A 276 6.88 36.90 -17.16
C GLY A 276 6.19 37.44 -15.90
N ASP A 277 5.02 38.07 -16.01
CA ASP A 277 4.51 38.93 -14.93
C ASP A 277 3.06 38.63 -14.49
N PHE A 278 2.88 38.64 -13.16
CA PHE A 278 1.58 38.55 -12.52
C PHE A 278 0.78 39.83 -12.78
N THR A 279 -0.42 39.71 -13.34
CA THR A 279 -1.29 40.90 -13.53
C THR A 279 -1.65 41.52 -12.18
N ARG A 280 -1.99 42.81 -12.17
CA ARG A 280 -2.34 43.56 -10.94
C ARG A 280 -3.54 42.94 -10.19
N GLU A 281 -4.52 42.40 -10.94
CA GLU A 281 -5.67 41.68 -10.41
C GLU A 281 -5.30 40.29 -9.87
N GLU A 282 -4.31 39.61 -10.48
CA GLU A 282 -3.81 38.32 -10.00
C GLU A 282 -3.02 38.44 -8.71
N ARG A 283 -2.33 39.57 -8.48
CA ARG A 283 -1.71 39.89 -7.18
C ARG A 283 -2.75 40.12 -6.09
N HIS A 284 -3.92 40.66 -6.43
CA HIS A 284 -5.02 40.83 -5.47
C HIS A 284 -5.56 39.47 -4.96
N TRP A 285 -5.47 38.41 -5.77
CA TRP A 285 -5.96 37.07 -5.41
C TRP A 285 -5.01 36.26 -4.53
N LEU A 286 -3.73 36.67 -4.41
CA LEU A 286 -2.80 36.16 -3.38
C LEU A 286 -3.30 36.44 -1.94
N ARG A 287 -4.38 37.20 -1.77
CA ARG A 287 -5.06 37.46 -0.48
C ARG A 287 -5.96 36.33 0.03
N HIS A 288 -6.06 35.18 -0.63
CA HIS A 288 -6.65 33.96 -0.04
C HIS A 288 -5.61 32.88 0.29
N PRO A 289 -4.66 33.14 1.22
CA PRO A 289 -3.57 32.21 1.58
C PRO A 289 -4.07 30.91 2.23
N GLU A 290 -5.35 30.78 2.55
CA GLU A 290 -5.89 29.60 3.24
C GLU A 290 -5.92 28.34 2.38
N LEU A 291 -6.23 28.44 1.09
CA LEU A 291 -6.31 27.26 0.20
C LEU A 291 -4.93 26.69 -0.11
N GLU A 292 -3.95 27.56 -0.36
CA GLU A 292 -2.56 27.19 -0.53
C GLU A 292 -2.01 26.55 0.75
N ARG A 293 -2.18 27.20 1.91
CA ARG A 293 -1.77 26.65 3.22
C ARG A 293 -2.42 25.30 3.51
N LEU A 294 -3.71 25.14 3.23
CA LEU A 294 -4.42 23.86 3.43
C LEU A 294 -3.91 22.76 2.49
N ALA A 295 -3.64 23.08 1.23
CA ALA A 295 -3.09 22.13 0.27
C ALA A 295 -1.66 21.74 0.66
N ALA A 296 -0.82 22.71 1.00
CA ALA A 296 0.56 22.51 1.46
C ALA A 296 0.59 21.59 2.70
N SER A 297 -0.19 21.93 3.74
CA SER A 297 -0.29 21.14 4.97
C SER A 297 -0.71 19.68 4.71
N ARG A 298 -1.64 19.44 3.77
CA ARG A 298 -2.04 18.07 3.40
C ARG A 298 -0.95 17.34 2.62
N ILE A 299 -0.29 18.03 1.70
CA ILE A 299 0.82 17.45 0.92
C ILE A 299 1.95 17.08 1.88
N GLU A 300 2.29 17.94 2.84
CA GLU A 300 3.27 17.67 3.89
C GLU A 300 2.90 16.47 4.76
N THR A 301 1.64 16.39 5.21
CA THR A 301 1.14 15.25 6.00
C THR A 301 1.30 13.94 5.23
N ILE A 302 0.90 13.91 3.95
CA ILE A 302 1.03 12.72 3.10
C ILE A 302 2.52 12.41 2.83
N THR A 303 3.34 13.44 2.63
CA THR A 303 4.79 13.34 2.43
C THR A 303 5.44 12.68 3.63
N GLY A 304 5.12 13.10 4.86
CA GLY A 304 5.62 12.47 6.09
C GLY A 304 5.25 10.99 6.20
N GLN A 305 4.00 10.65 5.88
CA GLN A 305 3.55 9.25 5.83
C GLN A 305 4.27 8.42 4.75
N MET A 306 4.62 9.04 3.62
CA MET A 306 5.37 8.40 2.55
C MET A 306 6.83 8.18 2.93
N LEU A 307 7.47 9.15 3.57
CA LEU A 307 8.87 9.06 4.02
C LEU A 307 9.06 7.99 5.10
N ALA A 308 8.02 7.60 5.83
CA ALA A 308 8.06 6.42 6.71
C ALA A 308 8.36 5.11 5.93
N LYS A 309 8.06 5.07 4.63
CA LYS A 309 8.30 3.91 3.77
C LYS A 309 9.72 3.96 3.20
N ARG A 310 10.52 2.92 3.51
CA ARG A 310 11.89 2.76 3.04
C ARG A 310 12.07 2.98 1.53
N HIS A 311 11.24 2.35 0.69
CA HIS A 311 11.37 2.47 -0.76
C HIS A 311 11.15 3.91 -1.28
N VAL A 312 10.44 4.78 -0.55
CA VAL A 312 10.30 6.19 -0.91
C VAL A 312 11.59 6.95 -0.57
N ARG A 313 12.19 6.68 0.61
CA ARG A 313 13.50 7.24 1.00
C ARG A 313 14.61 6.83 0.02
N GLU A 314 14.63 5.57 -0.41
CA GLU A 314 15.58 5.09 -1.44
C GLU A 314 15.44 5.86 -2.76
N LYS A 315 14.22 6.26 -3.14
CA LYS A 315 13.98 7.07 -4.35
C LYS A 315 14.41 8.53 -4.17
N ARG A 316 14.39 9.05 -2.94
CA ARG A 316 14.87 10.39 -2.56
C ARG A 316 16.39 10.49 -2.55
N GLN A 317 17.08 9.44 -2.12
CA GLN A 317 18.54 9.35 -2.12
C GLN A 317 19.11 9.12 -3.53
N ALA A 318 18.33 8.56 -4.46
CA ALA A 318 18.78 8.29 -5.82
C ALA A 318 18.99 9.55 -6.70
N THR A 319 18.58 10.73 -6.21
CA THR A 319 18.68 12.01 -6.93
C THR A 319 20.06 12.67 -6.84
N SER A 320 20.97 12.18 -5.99
CA SER A 320 22.38 12.55 -6.06
C SER A 320 23.09 11.64 -7.06
N ARG A 321 23.72 12.22 -8.09
CA ARG A 321 24.71 11.54 -8.93
C ARG A 321 25.91 11.17 -8.04
N ALA A 322 25.81 10.08 -7.29
CA ALA A 322 26.99 9.53 -6.64
C ALA A 322 27.84 8.86 -7.73
N PRO A 323 29.13 9.22 -7.87
CA PRO A 323 30.03 8.59 -8.83
C PRO A 323 30.05 7.06 -8.62
N GLY A 324 29.98 6.29 -9.71
CA GLY A 324 30.02 4.82 -9.69
C GLY A 324 28.66 4.10 -9.73
N LEU A 325 27.54 4.83 -9.88
CA LEU A 325 26.20 4.24 -9.98
C LEU A 325 25.66 4.10 -11.41
N ASP A 326 26.19 4.91 -12.33
CA ASP A 326 25.85 4.86 -13.75
C ASP A 326 26.60 3.72 -14.42
N TRP A 327 25.90 3.00 -15.30
CA TRP A 327 26.40 1.80 -15.95
C TRP A 327 26.55 2.02 -17.44
N THR A 328 27.74 1.74 -17.96
CA THR A 328 28.04 1.74 -19.39
C THR A 328 28.30 0.29 -19.81
N ALA A 329 27.53 -0.24 -20.74
CA ALA A 329 27.79 -1.55 -21.32
C ALA A 329 28.84 -1.43 -22.45
N SER A 330 29.66 -2.47 -22.67
CA SER A 330 30.44 -2.60 -23.90
C SER A 330 29.51 -2.75 -25.12
N PRO A 331 29.98 -2.47 -26.34
CA PRO A 331 29.19 -2.65 -27.57
C PRO A 331 28.58 -4.06 -27.69
N ASP A 332 29.31 -5.08 -27.23
CA ASP A 332 28.90 -6.48 -27.26
C ASP A 332 27.94 -6.86 -26.11
N GLY A 333 27.74 -5.96 -25.13
CA GLY A 333 26.83 -6.15 -24.00
C GLY A 333 27.33 -7.08 -22.90
N ASP A 334 28.55 -7.59 -23.03
CA ASP A 334 29.15 -8.58 -22.14
C ASP A 334 29.81 -7.96 -20.91
N LEU A 335 30.34 -6.73 -21.00
CA LEU A 335 30.92 -6.02 -19.87
C LEU A 335 30.06 -4.81 -19.52
N ILE A 336 29.78 -4.59 -18.24
CA ILE A 336 29.10 -3.40 -17.74
C ILE A 336 30.01 -2.72 -16.72
N VAL A 337 30.50 -1.52 -17.04
CA VAL A 337 31.39 -0.73 -16.19
C VAL A 337 30.61 0.38 -15.47
N SER A 338 31.05 0.76 -14.28
CA SER A 338 30.50 1.92 -13.57
C SER A 338 31.21 3.22 -13.99
N SER A 339 30.67 4.40 -13.68
CA SER A 339 31.41 5.66 -13.96
C SER A 339 32.76 5.72 -13.23
N ALA A 340 32.92 5.03 -12.10
CA ALA A 340 34.19 4.95 -11.37
C ALA A 340 35.30 4.26 -12.19
N TRP A 341 34.93 3.30 -13.05
CA TRP A 341 35.86 2.68 -14.00
C TRP A 341 36.37 3.70 -15.02
N LEU A 342 35.49 4.60 -15.49
CA LEU A 342 35.85 5.65 -16.45
C LEU A 342 36.63 6.80 -15.81
N GLU A 343 36.25 7.22 -14.60
CA GLU A 343 36.95 8.24 -13.81
C GLU A 343 38.39 7.85 -13.47
N ALA A 344 38.64 6.55 -13.29
CA ALA A 344 39.98 5.99 -13.09
C ALA A 344 40.82 5.95 -14.38
N GLY A 345 40.34 6.50 -15.51
CA GLY A 345 41.04 6.47 -16.80
C GLY A 345 41.12 5.08 -17.44
N LEU A 346 40.31 4.13 -16.98
CA LEU A 346 40.28 2.76 -17.50
C LEU A 346 39.27 2.72 -18.65
N ASP A 347 39.67 3.05 -19.88
CA ASP A 347 38.78 2.91 -21.04
C ASP A 347 38.28 1.44 -21.16
N PRO A 348 37.02 1.14 -21.52
CA PRO A 348 36.62 -0.19 -21.95
C PRO A 348 37.51 -0.85 -23.01
N GLU A 349 38.36 -0.16 -23.78
CA GLU A 349 39.38 -0.79 -24.65
C GLU A 349 40.82 -0.75 -24.07
N SER A 350 40.95 -0.45 -22.78
CA SER A 350 42.24 -0.23 -22.10
C SER A 350 43.05 -1.50 -21.81
N PRO A 351 44.36 -1.36 -21.48
CA PRO A 351 45.17 -2.42 -20.89
C PRO A 351 44.50 -3.12 -19.69
N ALA A 352 43.67 -2.42 -18.92
CA ALA A 352 42.95 -2.99 -17.79
C ALA A 352 41.94 -4.07 -18.22
N ARG A 353 41.24 -3.90 -19.35
CA ARG A 353 40.37 -4.94 -19.91
C ARG A 353 41.17 -6.14 -20.39
N ARG A 354 42.36 -5.94 -20.97
CA ARG A 354 43.26 -7.04 -21.35
C ARG A 354 43.75 -7.82 -20.14
N ARG A 355 44.12 -7.13 -19.05
CA ARG A 355 44.50 -7.77 -17.77
C ARG A 355 43.34 -8.54 -17.15
N LEU A 356 42.13 -7.97 -17.14
CA LEU A 356 40.92 -8.67 -16.70
C LEU A 356 40.64 -9.91 -17.56
N ALA A 357 40.76 -9.78 -18.88
CA ALA A 357 40.61 -10.88 -19.83
C ALA A 357 41.59 -12.02 -19.57
N GLY A 358 42.88 -11.71 -19.37
CA GLY A 358 43.91 -12.70 -19.04
C GLY A 358 43.71 -13.35 -17.68
N ALA A 359 43.31 -12.57 -16.66
CA ALA A 359 43.00 -13.08 -15.33
C ALA A 359 41.83 -14.07 -15.30
N LEU A 360 40.88 -13.94 -16.24
CA LEU A 360 39.77 -14.88 -16.43
C LEU A 360 40.18 -16.12 -17.23
N GLU A 361 41.08 -15.96 -18.22
CA GLU A 361 41.60 -17.06 -19.04
C GLU A 361 42.55 -17.98 -18.26
N GLY A 362 43.31 -17.44 -17.30
CA GLY A 362 44.20 -18.23 -16.43
C GLY A 362 43.49 -19.12 -15.40
N GLN A 363 42.16 -19.18 -15.39
CA GLN A 363 41.39 -19.94 -14.40
C GLN A 363 41.14 -21.39 -14.87
N SER A 364 41.79 -22.33 -14.18
CA SER A 364 41.80 -23.76 -14.51
C SER A 364 40.66 -24.57 -13.87
N ALA A 365 39.99 -24.10 -12.81
CA ALA A 365 38.98 -24.87 -12.08
C ALA A 365 37.52 -24.54 -12.48
N ALA A 366 36.72 -25.58 -12.74
CA ALA A 366 35.27 -25.47 -12.88
C ALA A 366 34.62 -25.34 -11.49
N ALA A 367 33.73 -24.35 -11.32
CA ALA A 367 32.89 -24.14 -10.13
C ALA A 367 33.52 -23.56 -8.84
N VAL A 368 34.57 -22.74 -8.93
CA VAL A 368 35.08 -21.95 -7.79
C VAL A 368 34.68 -20.49 -7.93
N SER A 369 34.16 -19.87 -6.86
CA SER A 369 34.10 -18.40 -6.76
C SER A 369 35.52 -17.92 -6.52
N VAL A 370 36.22 -17.52 -7.58
CA VAL A 370 37.61 -17.05 -7.47
C VAL A 370 37.57 -15.63 -6.92
N LEU A 371 38.18 -15.40 -5.76
CA LEU A 371 38.43 -14.07 -5.21
C LEU A 371 39.93 -13.82 -5.27
N GLN A 372 40.39 -12.97 -6.19
CA GLN A 372 41.81 -12.66 -6.32
C GLN A 372 42.06 -11.16 -6.50
N PRO A 373 43.19 -10.64 -6.00
CA PRO A 373 43.66 -9.31 -6.37
C PRO A 373 43.84 -9.20 -7.90
N LEU A 374 43.47 -8.06 -8.46
CA LEU A 374 43.62 -7.72 -9.86
C LEU A 374 44.22 -6.32 -9.97
N ASP A 375 45.45 -6.22 -10.48
CA ASP A 375 46.06 -4.94 -10.80
C ASP A 375 45.51 -4.40 -12.14
N LEU A 376 44.70 -3.35 -12.06
CA LEU A 376 44.12 -2.70 -13.24
C LEU A 376 45.07 -1.66 -13.87
N GLY A 377 46.22 -1.37 -13.24
CA GLY A 377 47.19 -0.36 -13.65
C GLY A 377 46.91 1.01 -13.03
N GLY A 378 47.91 1.89 -13.02
CA GLY A 378 47.77 3.26 -12.50
C GLY A 378 47.48 3.35 -11.00
N ASN A 379 48.06 2.45 -10.17
CA ASN A 379 47.79 2.30 -8.73
C ASN A 379 46.38 1.79 -8.35
N HIS A 380 45.58 1.30 -9.31
CA HIS A 380 44.27 0.73 -9.01
C HIS A 380 44.35 -0.79 -8.74
N LEU A 381 44.27 -1.17 -7.46
CA LEU A 381 44.12 -2.55 -7.03
C LEU A 381 42.63 -2.90 -6.88
N ALA A 382 42.17 -3.94 -7.57
CA ALA A 382 40.80 -4.43 -7.50
C ALA A 382 40.72 -5.87 -6.97
N LEU A 383 39.52 -6.30 -6.59
CA LEU A 383 39.16 -7.67 -6.29
C LEU A 383 38.27 -8.21 -7.40
N LEU A 384 38.72 -9.27 -8.05
CA LEU A 384 37.94 -10.01 -9.04
C LEU A 384 37.19 -11.14 -8.34
N SER A 385 35.87 -11.17 -8.48
CA SER A 385 35.01 -12.30 -8.13
C SER A 385 34.44 -12.91 -9.40
N ALA A 386 34.82 -14.15 -9.73
CA ALA A 386 34.39 -14.82 -10.97
C ALA A 386 33.80 -16.21 -10.72
N ARG A 387 32.86 -16.61 -11.58
CA ARG A 387 32.24 -17.94 -11.61
C ARG A 387 32.27 -18.49 -13.04
N ILE A 388 32.76 -19.71 -13.20
CA ILE A 388 32.93 -20.36 -14.50
C ILE A 388 31.99 -21.56 -14.62
N SER A 389 31.28 -21.66 -15.75
CA SER A 389 30.36 -22.77 -16.06
C SER A 389 30.66 -23.42 -17.40
N SER A 390 30.50 -24.75 -17.46
CA SER A 390 30.56 -25.56 -18.68
C SER A 390 29.27 -25.43 -19.49
N GLY A 391 29.15 -24.33 -20.24
CA GLY A 391 28.06 -24.13 -21.22
C GLY A 391 27.57 -22.69 -21.31
N ARG A 392 26.98 -22.32 -22.46
CA ARG A 392 26.27 -21.04 -22.64
C ARG A 392 25.03 -21.03 -21.77
N SER A 393 25.10 -20.33 -20.65
CA SER A 393 24.02 -20.30 -19.66
C SER A 393 22.74 -19.64 -20.20
N GLY A 394 22.79 -18.88 -21.31
CA GLY A 394 21.65 -18.10 -21.84
C GLY A 394 21.08 -17.08 -20.83
N VAL A 395 21.73 -16.95 -19.67
CA VAL A 395 21.37 -16.04 -18.60
C VAL A 395 21.98 -14.70 -18.97
N SER A 396 21.23 -13.60 -18.90
CA SER A 396 21.80 -12.27 -19.20
C SER A 396 22.78 -11.83 -18.10
N PRO A 397 23.79 -10.96 -18.36
CA PRO A 397 24.56 -10.27 -17.30
C PRO A 397 23.64 -9.65 -16.23
N TRP A 398 22.45 -9.19 -16.62
CA TRP A 398 21.41 -8.67 -15.73
C TRP A 398 20.81 -9.70 -14.76
N ARG A 399 21.13 -10.99 -14.91
CA ARG A 399 20.61 -12.12 -14.13
C ARG A 399 21.71 -12.88 -13.36
N SER A 400 22.99 -12.50 -13.47
CA SER A 400 24.10 -13.20 -12.81
C SER A 400 24.07 -13.01 -11.27
N ALA A 401 24.77 -13.88 -10.54
CA ALA A 401 24.91 -13.73 -9.08
C ALA A 401 25.74 -12.48 -8.75
N GLU A 402 26.73 -12.23 -9.58
CA GLU A 402 27.68 -11.12 -9.59
C GLU A 402 26.93 -9.79 -9.73
N LYS A 403 25.92 -9.70 -10.62
CA LYS A 403 25.08 -8.51 -10.72
C LYS A 403 24.19 -8.30 -9.50
N ARG A 404 23.76 -9.36 -8.81
CA ARG A 404 23.01 -9.21 -7.54
C ARG A 404 23.89 -8.63 -6.45
N VAL A 405 25.15 -9.05 -6.37
CA VAL A 405 26.14 -8.51 -5.43
C VAL A 405 26.51 -7.07 -5.79
N ALA A 406 26.71 -6.75 -7.07
CA ALA A 406 26.89 -5.37 -7.54
C ALA A 406 25.72 -4.45 -7.13
N ASN A 407 24.48 -4.90 -7.33
CA ASN A 407 23.29 -4.13 -6.95
C ASN A 407 23.15 -3.99 -5.43
N LEU A 408 23.68 -4.93 -4.64
CA LEU A 408 23.75 -4.83 -3.18
C LEU A 408 24.73 -3.71 -2.79
N TRP A 409 25.96 -3.74 -3.30
CA TRP A 409 26.96 -2.70 -3.01
C TRP A 409 26.54 -1.31 -3.47
N ASN A 410 25.95 -1.17 -4.66
CA ASN A 410 25.39 0.11 -5.11
C ASN A 410 24.25 0.62 -4.22
N ARG A 411 23.49 -0.28 -3.59
CA ARG A 411 22.49 0.11 -2.59
C ARG A 411 23.16 0.60 -1.31
N LEU A 412 24.15 -0.14 -0.81
CA LEU A 412 24.89 0.25 0.40
C LEU A 412 25.57 1.61 0.24
N HIS A 413 26.18 1.86 -0.93
CA HIS A 413 26.78 3.15 -1.27
C HIS A 413 25.76 4.30 -1.23
N LYS A 414 24.53 4.10 -1.72
CA LYS A 414 23.43 5.09 -1.64
C LYS A 414 23.02 5.43 -0.20
N HIS A 415 23.24 4.51 0.72
CA HIS A 415 22.99 4.70 2.15
C HIS A 415 24.26 5.16 2.90
N ALA A 416 25.28 5.64 2.18
CA ALA A 416 26.56 6.08 2.76
C ALA A 416 27.23 5.03 3.66
N VAL A 417 27.04 3.74 3.35
CA VAL A 417 27.74 2.65 4.01
C VAL A 417 29.14 2.56 3.40
N PRO A 418 30.22 2.80 4.17
CA PRO A 418 31.58 2.70 3.67
C PRO A 418 31.92 1.24 3.34
N GLY A 419 32.55 0.99 2.19
CA GLY A 419 32.85 -0.34 1.70
C GLY A 419 33.39 -0.32 0.27
N PRO A 420 33.56 -1.49 -0.36
CA PRO A 420 34.04 -1.58 -1.73
C PRO A 420 33.14 -0.87 -2.74
N ARG A 421 33.78 -0.21 -3.72
CA ARG A 421 33.10 0.39 -4.88
C ARG A 421 33.00 -0.64 -5.99
N VAL A 422 31.87 -0.66 -6.69
CA VAL A 422 31.69 -1.58 -7.83
C VAL A 422 32.29 -0.93 -9.07
N LEU A 423 33.30 -1.56 -9.66
CA LEU A 423 33.94 -1.07 -10.88
C LEU A 423 33.31 -1.67 -12.14
N ALA A 424 33.10 -3.00 -12.16
CA ALA A 424 32.53 -3.68 -13.32
C ALA A 424 31.77 -4.96 -12.97
N VAL A 425 30.85 -5.35 -13.84
CA VAL A 425 30.19 -6.65 -13.83
C VAL A 425 30.00 -7.12 -15.26
N GLY A 426 30.32 -8.37 -15.54
CA GLY A 426 30.24 -8.83 -16.92
C GLY A 426 30.26 -10.34 -17.08
N ARG A 427 30.39 -10.72 -18.34
CA ARG A 427 30.53 -12.07 -18.84
C ARG A 427 31.62 -12.11 -19.89
N LYS A 428 32.18 -13.30 -20.07
CA LYS A 428 33.13 -13.58 -21.14
C LYS A 428 33.04 -15.04 -21.51
N THR A 429 32.96 -15.35 -22.80
CA THR A 429 33.24 -16.70 -23.28
C THR A 429 34.75 -16.89 -23.33
N LEU A 430 35.24 -17.90 -22.63
CA LEU A 430 36.66 -18.27 -22.59
C LEU A 430 37.04 -19.01 -23.88
N ALA A 431 38.34 -19.07 -24.18
CA ALA A 431 38.86 -19.68 -25.41
C ALA A 431 38.48 -21.18 -25.55
N ASP A 432 38.27 -21.88 -24.44
CA ASP A 432 37.84 -23.27 -24.37
C ASP A 432 36.30 -23.47 -24.44
N GLY A 433 35.55 -22.40 -24.73
CA GLY A 433 34.10 -22.43 -24.85
C GLY A 433 33.32 -22.36 -23.53
N ARG A 434 33.99 -22.33 -22.37
CA ARG A 434 33.35 -22.09 -21.06
C ARG A 434 32.86 -20.63 -20.96
N GLU A 435 31.90 -20.37 -20.08
CA GLU A 435 31.38 -19.02 -19.82
C GLU A 435 31.77 -18.58 -18.41
N ALA A 436 32.38 -17.40 -18.29
CA ALA A 436 32.72 -16.77 -17.02
C ALA A 436 31.78 -15.59 -16.74
N SER A 437 31.13 -15.55 -15.58
CA SER A 437 30.46 -14.37 -15.05
C SER A 437 31.29 -13.75 -13.93
N TYR A 438 31.52 -12.45 -13.96
CA TYR A 438 32.44 -11.79 -13.03
C TYR A 438 31.94 -10.44 -12.48
N LEU A 439 32.52 -10.05 -11.35
CA LEU A 439 32.36 -8.78 -10.63
C LEU A 439 33.75 -8.26 -10.28
N VAL A 440 33.99 -6.98 -10.54
CA VAL A 440 35.22 -6.26 -10.17
C VAL A 440 34.86 -5.22 -9.11
N LEU A 441 35.48 -5.33 -7.94
CA LEU A 441 35.31 -4.42 -6.81
C LEU A 441 36.61 -3.68 -6.54
N GLU A 442 36.56 -2.38 -6.31
CA GLU A 442 37.65 -1.61 -5.72
C GLU A 442 37.47 -1.66 -4.19
N PRO A 443 38.29 -2.43 -3.44
CA PRO A 443 38.23 -2.41 -1.99
C PRO A 443 38.67 -1.05 -1.46
N ARG A 444 38.05 -0.58 -0.37
CA ARG A 444 38.73 0.39 0.49
C ARG A 444 39.78 -0.37 1.31
N PRO A 445 41.07 0.03 1.30
CA PRO A 445 42.10 -0.66 2.06
C PRO A 445 41.76 -0.55 3.55
N ALA A 446 41.34 -1.68 4.15
CA ALA A 446 41.18 -1.80 5.58
C ALA A 446 42.54 -2.13 6.20
N LEU A 447 42.95 -1.41 7.23
CA LEU A 447 44.19 -1.64 7.95
C LEU A 447 44.14 -2.95 8.75
N ALA A 448 43.00 -3.24 9.38
CA ALA A 448 42.76 -4.42 10.20
C ALA A 448 41.25 -4.70 10.34
N SER A 449 40.88 -5.86 10.90
CA SER A 449 39.50 -6.09 11.33
C SER A 449 39.12 -5.13 12.46
N LEU A 450 37.83 -4.86 12.66
CA LEU A 450 37.40 -3.97 13.75
C LEU A 450 37.87 -4.49 15.13
N ALA A 451 37.79 -5.80 15.34
CA ALA A 451 38.26 -6.46 16.54
C ALA A 451 39.78 -6.34 16.71
N ASP A 452 40.55 -6.65 15.67
CA ASP A 452 42.02 -6.58 15.72
C ASP A 452 42.49 -5.13 15.91
N TRP A 453 41.85 -4.17 15.24
CA TRP A 453 42.17 -2.75 15.39
C TRP A 453 41.93 -2.29 16.83
N LEU A 454 40.82 -2.68 17.47
CA LEU A 454 40.55 -2.33 18.87
C LEU A 454 41.48 -3.02 19.86
N ALA A 455 41.97 -4.22 19.53
CA ALA A 455 42.90 -4.99 20.36
C ALA A 455 44.36 -4.50 20.25
N THR A 456 44.75 -3.99 19.07
CA THR A 456 46.14 -3.59 18.77
C THR A 456 46.38 -2.09 18.74
N SER A 457 45.32 -1.26 18.62
CA SER A 457 45.50 0.18 18.50
C SER A 457 45.99 0.79 19.81
N ALA A 458 47.17 1.41 19.74
CA ALA A 458 47.64 2.43 20.69
C ALA A 458 46.85 3.75 20.59
N ALA A 459 45.67 3.74 19.98
CA ALA A 459 44.85 4.92 19.70
C ALA A 459 44.20 5.44 20.99
N GLY A 460 44.18 6.76 21.15
CA GLY A 460 43.64 7.41 22.35
C GLY A 460 42.14 7.15 22.57
N PRO A 461 41.60 7.45 23.76
CA PRO A 461 40.18 7.24 24.07
C PRO A 461 39.20 7.86 23.06
N ALA A 462 39.58 9.00 22.44
CA ALA A 462 38.78 9.68 21.43
C ALA A 462 38.61 8.88 20.13
N ASP A 463 39.68 8.23 19.65
CA ASP A 463 39.63 7.41 18.42
C ASP A 463 38.79 6.15 18.64
N ARG A 464 38.92 5.53 19.82
CA ARG A 464 38.08 4.37 20.20
C ARG A 464 36.61 4.73 20.22
N GLN A 465 36.26 5.87 20.84
CA GLN A 465 34.89 6.38 20.87
C GLN A 465 34.36 6.68 19.46
N SER A 466 35.18 7.32 18.62
CA SER A 466 34.84 7.63 17.23
C SER A 466 34.57 6.35 16.43
N VAL A 467 35.45 5.36 16.51
CA VAL A 467 35.32 4.07 15.79
C VAL A 467 34.11 3.27 16.27
N LEU A 468 33.88 3.17 17.58
CA LEU A 468 32.73 2.43 18.14
C LEU A 468 31.40 3.11 17.80
N SER A 469 31.33 4.44 17.90
CA SER A 469 30.17 5.22 17.45
C SER A 469 29.96 5.08 15.94
N GLY A 470 31.04 5.10 15.17
CA GLY A 470 31.07 4.87 13.73
C GLY A 470 30.55 3.47 13.34
N ALA A 471 30.90 2.43 14.11
CA ALA A 471 30.37 1.08 13.91
C ALA A 471 28.84 1.04 14.12
N GLY A 472 28.35 1.74 15.14
CA GLY A 472 26.93 1.96 15.36
C GLY A 472 26.24 2.65 14.17
N ALA A 473 26.83 3.73 13.66
CA ALA A 473 26.33 4.47 12.51
C ALA A 473 26.31 3.62 11.22
N VAL A 474 27.39 2.87 10.94
CA VAL A 474 27.45 1.94 9.79
C VAL A 474 26.36 0.87 9.89
N LEU A 475 26.13 0.33 11.09
CA LEU A 475 25.06 -0.66 11.31
C LEU A 475 23.66 -0.04 11.12
N ALA A 476 23.44 1.20 11.55
CA ALA A 476 22.20 1.93 11.30
C ALA A 476 21.96 2.13 9.81
N ARG A 477 22.98 2.53 9.04
CA ARG A 477 22.91 2.68 7.58
C ARG A 477 22.64 1.35 6.88
N LEU A 478 23.26 0.26 7.33
CA LEU A 478 22.97 -1.10 6.85
C LEU A 478 21.50 -1.48 7.08
N HIS A 479 20.97 -1.20 8.27
CA HIS A 479 19.56 -1.47 8.61
C HIS A 479 18.57 -0.56 7.87
N ASP A 480 18.92 0.69 7.57
CA ASP A 480 18.08 1.55 6.72
C ASP A 480 18.11 1.08 5.25
N ALA A 481 19.26 0.59 4.78
CA ALA A 481 19.39 -0.22 3.57
C ALA A 481 18.75 -1.62 3.70
N GLY A 482 18.13 -1.92 4.84
CA GLY A 482 17.56 -3.20 5.31
C GLY A 482 18.33 -4.44 4.93
N CYS A 483 19.65 -4.29 4.91
CA CYS A 483 20.62 -5.36 4.92
C CYS A 483 20.93 -5.74 6.37
N ARG A 484 21.72 -6.78 6.57
CA ARG A 484 22.20 -7.23 7.88
C ARG A 484 23.68 -7.54 7.80
N LEU A 485 24.34 -7.62 8.94
CA LEU A 485 25.70 -8.17 8.98
C LEU A 485 25.68 -9.65 8.54
N SER A 486 26.76 -10.06 7.88
CA SER A 486 27.03 -11.48 7.60
C SER A 486 27.30 -12.25 8.89
N ARG A 487 27.34 -13.58 8.80
CA ARG A 487 27.87 -14.43 9.89
C ARG A 487 29.36 -14.70 9.73
N ASP A 488 30.01 -14.05 8.77
CA ASP A 488 31.45 -14.15 8.61
C ASP A 488 32.14 -13.61 9.88
N PRO A 489 33.24 -14.24 10.31
CA PRO A 489 34.07 -13.68 11.35
C PRO A 489 34.63 -12.34 10.85
N HIS A 490 34.36 -11.27 11.59
CA HIS A 490 34.79 -9.90 11.29
C HIS A 490 34.15 -9.27 10.04
N PRO A 491 32.84 -8.97 10.06
CA PRO A 491 32.16 -8.34 8.93
C PRO A 491 32.55 -6.86 8.72
N LEU A 492 33.15 -6.23 9.74
CA LEU A 492 33.60 -4.84 9.75
C LEU A 492 35.14 -4.75 9.86
N GLY A 493 35.71 -3.71 9.26
CA GLY A 493 37.11 -3.35 9.39
C GLY A 493 37.27 -1.85 9.63
N VAL A 494 38.51 -1.42 9.88
CA VAL A 494 38.86 0.00 10.03
C VAL A 494 39.80 0.40 8.90
N ALA A 495 39.51 1.52 8.24
CA ALA A 495 40.34 2.14 7.21
C ALA A 495 40.71 3.57 7.65
N LEU A 496 41.70 4.19 7.02
CA LEU A 496 42.00 5.61 7.20
C LEU A 496 41.32 6.44 6.12
N ASP A 497 40.68 7.53 6.52
CA ASP A 497 40.11 8.57 5.65
C ASP A 497 40.73 9.90 6.12
N ASP A 498 41.60 10.50 5.29
CA ASP A 498 42.40 11.69 5.64
C ASP A 498 43.12 11.58 7.00
N GLY A 499 43.66 10.39 7.30
CA GLY A 499 44.39 10.10 8.54
C GLY A 499 43.51 9.74 9.75
N SER A 500 42.18 9.83 9.64
CA SER A 500 41.24 9.45 10.71
C SER A 500 40.67 8.04 10.51
N PRO A 501 40.49 7.24 11.59
CA PRO A 501 39.96 5.89 11.48
C PRO A 501 38.45 5.90 11.19
N VAL A 502 38.04 5.21 10.12
CA VAL A 502 36.64 5.06 9.68
C VAL A 502 36.26 3.59 9.56
N VAL A 503 35.08 3.24 10.07
CA VAL A 503 34.55 1.87 9.98
C VAL A 503 34.05 1.57 8.57
N VAL A 504 34.55 0.49 7.99
CA VAL A 504 34.20 0.02 6.65
C VAL A 504 33.64 -1.38 6.68
N VAL A 505 32.72 -1.68 5.77
CA VAL A 505 32.16 -3.02 5.60
C VAL A 505 32.99 -3.82 4.60
N ARG A 506 33.37 -5.05 4.96
CA ARG A 506 34.22 -5.90 4.10
C ARG A 506 33.41 -6.51 2.94
N PRO A 507 34.05 -6.92 1.81
CA PRO A 507 33.41 -7.35 0.56
C PRO A 507 32.33 -8.45 0.62
N TRP A 508 32.17 -9.13 1.76
CA TRP A 508 31.14 -10.15 2.00
C TRP A 508 30.48 -10.04 3.38
N GLY A 509 30.83 -9.01 4.16
CA GLY A 509 30.33 -8.76 5.52
C GLY A 509 28.85 -8.39 5.60
N VAL A 510 28.11 -8.46 4.48
CA VAL A 510 26.70 -8.04 4.39
C VAL A 510 25.83 -9.13 3.78
N ARG A 511 24.63 -9.27 4.35
CA ARG A 511 23.55 -10.08 3.80
C ARG A 511 22.51 -9.25 3.06
N PRO A 512 21.93 -9.81 1.98
CA PRO A 512 20.97 -9.10 1.15
C PRO A 512 19.67 -8.76 1.89
N PRO A 513 18.85 -7.86 1.34
CA PRO A 513 17.67 -7.34 2.01
C PRO A 513 16.67 -8.42 2.41
N SER A 514 16.27 -8.46 3.69
CA SER A 514 15.27 -9.42 4.19
C SER A 514 13.94 -8.74 4.55
N ARG A 515 12.81 -9.39 4.23
CA ARG A 515 11.47 -8.89 4.60
C ARG A 515 11.21 -8.89 6.12
N LEU A 516 12.03 -9.63 6.88
CA LEU A 516 11.93 -9.82 8.33
C LEU A 516 12.86 -8.87 9.13
N ALA A 517 13.40 -7.81 8.51
CA ALA A 517 14.39 -6.91 9.12
C ALA A 517 13.95 -6.20 10.42
N LYS A 518 12.65 -6.12 10.73
CA LYS A 518 12.16 -5.41 11.94
C LYS A 518 12.63 -6.02 13.27
N PHE A 519 13.03 -7.30 13.27
CA PHE A 519 13.56 -7.99 14.44
C PHE A 519 15.09 -8.17 14.41
N ALA A 520 15.79 -7.60 13.41
CA ALA A 520 17.23 -7.76 13.20
C ALA A 520 18.09 -6.94 14.17
N ILE A 521 17.59 -5.80 14.63
CA ILE A 521 18.37 -4.77 15.33
C ILE A 521 19.07 -5.35 16.57
N ARG A 522 18.30 -6.06 17.42
CA ARG A 522 18.84 -6.67 18.65
C ARG A 522 19.81 -7.81 18.36
N THR A 523 19.64 -8.50 17.23
CA THR A 523 20.51 -9.62 16.85
C THR A 523 21.86 -9.12 16.37
N ASP A 524 21.89 -8.18 15.43
CA ASP A 524 23.15 -7.70 14.84
C ASP A 524 23.95 -6.86 15.85
N LEU A 525 23.30 -6.02 16.67
CA LEU A 525 23.96 -5.34 17.80
C LEU A 525 24.51 -6.35 18.81
N GLY A 526 23.73 -7.36 19.20
CA GLY A 526 24.18 -8.37 20.14
C GLY A 526 25.32 -9.24 19.62
N LEU A 527 25.35 -9.53 18.31
CA LEU A 527 26.46 -10.25 17.68
C LEU A 527 27.73 -9.40 17.66
N LEU A 528 27.62 -8.14 17.24
CA LEU A 528 28.76 -7.21 17.20
C LEU A 528 29.32 -6.96 18.61
N SER A 529 28.47 -6.69 19.59
CA SER A 529 28.91 -6.50 20.98
C SER A 529 29.61 -7.73 21.56
N ARG A 530 29.16 -8.95 21.23
CA ARG A 530 29.83 -10.19 21.67
C ARG A 530 31.18 -10.40 21.00
N GLU A 531 31.29 -10.11 19.71
CA GLU A 531 32.54 -10.19 18.97
C GLU A 531 33.59 -9.23 19.56
N LEU A 532 33.20 -7.99 19.85
CA LEU A 532 34.09 -6.99 20.41
C LEU A 532 34.45 -7.23 21.88
N ALA A 533 33.51 -7.75 22.68
CA ALA A 533 33.80 -8.20 24.04
C ALA A 533 34.80 -9.36 24.05
N ALA A 534 34.68 -10.31 23.13
CA ALA A 534 35.64 -11.40 22.98
C ALA A 534 37.04 -10.92 22.55
N ALA A 535 37.12 -9.79 21.85
CA ALA A 535 38.38 -9.12 21.49
C ALA A 535 38.94 -8.22 22.61
N GLY A 536 38.34 -8.20 23.81
CA GLY A 536 38.83 -7.44 24.96
C GLY A 536 38.32 -6.00 25.08
N THR A 537 37.27 -5.62 24.35
CA THR A 537 36.66 -4.28 24.46
C THR A 537 35.89 -4.15 25.78
N ASN A 538 36.06 -3.03 26.50
CA ASN A 538 35.39 -2.79 27.78
C ASN A 538 33.86 -2.67 27.56
N PRO A 539 33.01 -3.33 28.38
CA PRO A 539 31.56 -3.18 28.35
C PRO A 539 31.05 -1.73 28.28
N ASP A 540 31.69 -0.80 29.00
CA ASP A 540 31.28 0.62 29.02
C ASP A 540 31.49 1.31 27.66
N GLU A 541 32.49 0.87 26.90
CA GLU A 541 32.76 1.39 25.54
C GLU A 541 31.72 0.86 24.52
N LEU A 542 31.08 -0.29 24.79
CA LEU A 542 30.07 -0.87 23.91
C LEU A 542 28.78 -0.01 23.84
N ASP A 543 28.53 0.84 24.83
CA ASP A 543 27.41 1.77 24.82
C ASP A 543 27.56 2.85 23.73
N TRP A 544 28.78 3.18 23.32
CA TRP A 544 29.03 4.10 22.19
C TRP A 544 28.51 3.55 20.86
N ILE A 545 28.51 2.22 20.68
CA ILE A 545 27.90 1.59 19.48
C ILE A 545 26.40 1.84 19.45
N GLN A 546 25.73 1.68 20.60
CA GLN A 546 24.30 1.93 20.69
C GLN A 546 23.98 3.41 20.49
N ALA A 547 24.76 4.30 21.12
CA ALA A 547 24.63 5.75 20.96
C ALA A 547 24.76 6.16 19.49
N GLY A 548 25.85 5.76 18.81
CA GLY A 548 26.06 6.05 17.40
C GLY A 548 24.99 5.46 16.47
N TYR A 549 24.47 4.27 16.80
CA TYR A 549 23.36 3.66 16.07
C TYR A 549 22.07 4.49 16.18
N PHE A 550 21.67 4.86 17.40
CA PHE A 550 20.43 5.61 17.62
C PHE A 550 20.53 7.05 17.12
N ASP A 551 21.71 7.67 17.23
CA ASP A 551 21.98 9.00 16.70
C ASP A 551 21.82 9.03 15.17
N GLU A 552 22.47 8.12 14.44
CA GLU A 552 22.35 8.01 12.98
C GLU A 552 20.90 7.69 12.54
N MET A 553 20.18 6.87 13.31
CA MET A 553 18.74 6.59 13.05
C MET A 553 17.85 7.80 13.36
N GLY A 554 18.24 8.66 14.30
CA GLY A 554 17.59 9.93 14.62
C GLY A 554 17.76 10.93 13.47
N HIS A 555 18.99 11.12 13.01
CA HIS A 555 19.34 11.95 11.86
C HIS A 555 18.59 11.53 10.59
N ASN A 556 18.57 10.23 10.26
CA ASN A 556 17.84 9.71 9.10
C ASN A 556 16.30 9.88 9.20
N ARG A 557 15.77 10.16 10.40
CA ARG A 557 14.32 10.37 10.67
C ARG A 557 13.94 11.83 10.91
N ALA A 558 14.89 12.75 11.08
CA ALA A 558 14.64 14.14 11.45
C ALA A 558 14.51 15.07 10.22
N LEU A 559 13.29 15.57 9.99
CA LEU A 559 12.91 16.89 9.43
C LEU A 559 11.52 17.22 10.02
N PRO A 560 11.16 18.50 10.23
CA PRO A 560 10.67 19.01 11.50
C PRO A 560 9.32 18.40 11.92
N ARG A 561 9.34 17.75 13.08
CA ARG A 561 8.12 17.50 13.85
C ARG A 561 7.81 18.78 14.63
N HIS A 562 6.90 19.60 14.12
CA HIS A 562 6.00 20.29 15.05
C HIS A 562 4.95 19.29 15.49
N VAL A 563 5.28 18.50 16.51
CA VAL A 563 4.32 17.69 17.26
C VAL A 563 4.73 17.82 18.72
N GLY A 564 3.86 18.45 19.51
CA GLY A 564 4.00 18.55 20.96
C GLY A 564 4.03 17.16 21.63
N PRO A 565 4.40 17.11 22.91
CA PRO A 565 4.51 15.85 23.62
C PRO A 565 3.10 15.31 23.86
N ASP A 566 2.74 14.25 23.15
CA ASP A 566 1.83 13.18 23.60
C ASP A 566 1.43 12.31 22.39
N ASP A 567 2.09 11.16 22.24
CA ASP A 567 1.51 9.87 21.79
C ASP A 567 2.63 8.94 21.30
N ALA A 568 3.32 8.35 22.26
CA ALA A 568 3.98 7.07 22.07
C ALA A 568 3.01 5.98 22.55
N ARG A 569 2.38 5.22 21.64
CA ARG A 569 1.98 3.84 21.93
C ARG A 569 1.75 3.02 20.65
N GLY A 570 2.50 1.93 20.58
CA GLY A 570 2.68 1.06 19.41
C GLY A 570 1.45 0.27 18.99
N GLY A 571 1.51 -0.21 17.75
CA GLY A 571 0.54 -1.16 17.21
C GLY A 571 0.74 -2.56 17.80
N VAL A 572 -0.36 -3.17 18.23
CA VAL A 572 -0.43 -4.58 18.62
C VAL A 572 -1.69 -5.19 17.99
N PHE A 573 -1.52 -6.44 17.52
CA PHE A 573 -2.61 -7.36 17.17
C PHE A 573 -3.64 -7.44 18.32
N MET A 574 -4.92 -7.56 18.01
CA MET A 574 -6.00 -7.54 19.00
C MET A 574 -5.99 -8.81 19.88
N GLY A 575 -5.14 -8.80 20.92
CA GLY A 575 -5.36 -9.51 22.17
C GLY A 575 -6.09 -8.56 23.11
N TYR A 576 -7.31 -8.91 23.51
CA TYR A 576 -8.12 -8.13 24.44
C TYR A 576 -7.47 -8.23 25.84
N ARG A 577 -6.86 -7.16 26.34
CA ARG A 577 -6.66 -6.97 27.78
C ARG A 577 -7.73 -5.99 28.27
N ASP A 578 -8.56 -6.50 29.17
CA ASP A 578 -9.65 -5.81 29.84
C ASP A 578 -9.08 -5.15 31.10
N ASP A 579 -8.60 -3.91 30.98
CA ASP A 579 -8.07 -3.13 32.11
C ASP A 579 -9.11 -2.07 32.54
N SER A 580 -10.27 -2.53 33.00
CA SER A 580 -11.23 -1.67 33.72
C SER A 580 -11.83 -2.46 34.89
N PRO A 581 -11.67 -2.01 36.15
CA PRO A 581 -12.25 -2.68 37.29
C PRO A 581 -13.76 -2.39 37.29
N GLY A 582 -14.53 -3.32 36.75
CA GLY A 582 -16.00 -3.35 36.81
C GLY A 582 -16.50 -4.44 37.77
N PRO A 583 -17.77 -4.38 38.19
CA PRO A 583 -18.36 -5.31 39.17
C PRO A 583 -18.35 -6.77 38.66
N ALA A 584 -18.54 -7.72 39.60
CA ALA A 584 -18.43 -9.17 39.41
C ALA A 584 -19.03 -9.70 38.08
N PRO A 585 -18.45 -10.77 37.48
CA PRO A 585 -18.85 -11.20 36.14
C PRO A 585 -20.31 -11.67 36.11
N ALA A 586 -21.15 -10.93 35.36
CA ALA A 586 -22.56 -11.25 35.14
C ALA A 586 -22.80 -12.57 34.39
N PHE A 587 -21.74 -13.23 33.90
CA PHE A 587 -21.78 -14.46 33.13
C PHE A 587 -20.81 -15.51 33.70
N GLN A 588 -21.29 -16.75 33.83
CA GLN A 588 -20.52 -17.94 34.17
C GLN A 588 -20.05 -18.64 32.89
N ALA A 589 -18.82 -19.15 32.87
CA ALA A 589 -18.30 -19.92 31.74
C ALA A 589 -18.89 -21.34 31.72
N ILE A 590 -19.11 -21.87 30.52
CA ILE A 590 -19.57 -23.24 30.27
C ILE A 590 -18.43 -24.03 29.62
N GLY A 591 -18.13 -25.22 30.16
CA GLY A 591 -17.17 -26.17 29.60
C GLY A 591 -15.71 -25.96 30.04
N ASP A 592 -14.85 -26.88 29.60
CA ASP A 592 -13.47 -27.00 30.07
C ASP A 592 -12.48 -26.22 29.17
N GLY A 593 -12.32 -24.92 29.45
CA GLY A 593 -11.41 -24.03 28.70
C GLY A 593 -9.93 -24.42 28.75
N ARG A 594 -9.55 -25.46 29.51
CA ARG A 594 -8.19 -25.99 29.66
C ARG A 594 -7.96 -27.33 28.95
N ALA A 595 -8.95 -27.89 28.25
CA ALA A 595 -8.81 -29.17 27.54
C ALA A 595 -7.64 -29.16 26.54
N SER A 596 -6.87 -30.24 26.45
CA SER A 596 -5.74 -30.37 25.51
C SER A 596 -6.22 -30.39 24.04
N ILE A 597 -5.33 -30.06 23.10
CA ILE A 597 -5.63 -30.13 21.65
C ILE A 597 -6.14 -31.52 21.25
N TRP A 598 -5.54 -32.56 21.82
CA TRP A 598 -5.91 -33.95 21.58
C TRP A 598 -7.36 -34.24 21.99
N ARG A 599 -7.74 -33.81 23.21
CA ARG A 599 -9.10 -33.96 23.72
C ARG A 599 -10.12 -33.22 22.86
N ARG A 600 -9.79 -32.01 22.39
CA ARG A 600 -10.66 -31.20 21.51
C ARG A 600 -10.91 -31.85 20.15
N TRP A 601 -9.88 -32.46 19.59
CA TRP A 601 -9.97 -33.06 18.26
C TRP A 601 -10.73 -34.38 18.25
N PHE A 602 -10.55 -35.21 19.28
CA PHE A 602 -11.07 -36.59 19.31
C PHE A 602 -12.33 -36.78 20.18
N GLN A 603 -12.48 -36.03 21.28
CA GLN A 603 -13.62 -36.21 22.21
C GLN A 603 -14.70 -35.13 22.05
N GLY A 604 -14.36 -34.03 21.36
CA GLY A 604 -15.20 -32.86 21.24
C GLY A 604 -15.34 -32.08 22.56
N ILE A 605 -15.62 -30.78 22.46
CA ILE A 605 -15.76 -29.91 23.64
C ILE A 605 -16.88 -28.89 23.47
N TRP A 606 -17.50 -28.54 24.61
CA TRP A 606 -18.37 -27.39 24.74
C TRP A 606 -17.61 -26.21 25.30
N HIS A 607 -17.91 -25.02 24.78
CA HIS A 607 -17.38 -23.76 25.29
C HIS A 607 -18.49 -22.71 25.22
N GLY A 608 -18.66 -21.91 26.27
CA GLY A 608 -19.73 -20.93 26.28
C GLY A 608 -19.77 -20.05 27.52
N VAL A 609 -20.85 -19.29 27.62
CA VAL A 609 -21.14 -18.35 28.69
C VAL A 609 -22.65 -18.35 28.96
N GLN A 610 -23.06 -18.19 30.21
CA GLN A 610 -24.46 -18.07 30.62
C GLN A 610 -24.62 -17.07 31.76
N ALA A 611 -25.73 -16.35 31.78
CA ALA A 611 -26.13 -15.57 32.95
C ALA A 611 -26.39 -16.52 34.13
N SER A 612 -26.08 -16.08 35.35
CA SER A 612 -26.33 -16.87 36.57
C SER A 612 -27.80 -17.28 36.75
N SER A 613 -28.73 -16.43 36.30
CA SER A 613 -30.17 -16.72 36.35
C SER A 613 -30.65 -17.68 35.27
N TRP A 614 -29.84 -18.00 34.25
CA TRP A 614 -30.28 -18.80 33.10
C TRP A 614 -30.57 -20.26 33.46
N THR A 615 -29.77 -20.85 34.35
CA THR A 615 -29.88 -22.25 34.76
C THR A 615 -31.20 -22.55 35.46
N ARG A 616 -31.81 -21.56 36.12
CA ARG A 616 -33.17 -21.64 36.69
C ARG A 616 -34.21 -21.96 35.64
N PHE A 617 -34.10 -21.41 34.44
CA PHE A 617 -35.12 -21.58 33.38
C PHE A 617 -34.83 -22.79 32.48
N ALA A 618 -33.57 -22.94 32.04
CA ALA A 618 -33.22 -23.91 31.00
C ALA A 618 -32.56 -25.20 31.52
N GLY A 619 -32.27 -25.28 32.83
CA GLY A 619 -31.50 -26.37 33.44
C GLY A 619 -29.98 -26.24 33.23
N GLN A 620 -29.20 -27.07 33.93
CA GLN A 620 -27.73 -27.02 33.88
C GLN A 620 -27.15 -27.50 32.53
N ASP A 621 -27.78 -28.50 31.90
CA ASP A 621 -27.31 -29.12 30.64
C ASP A 621 -28.01 -28.58 29.39
N TRP A 622 -28.58 -27.37 29.46
CA TRP A 622 -29.29 -26.74 28.34
C TRP A 622 -28.45 -26.74 27.04
N HIS A 623 -27.14 -26.51 27.16
CA HIS A 623 -26.23 -26.39 26.03
C HIS A 623 -26.13 -27.68 25.21
N ARG A 624 -26.33 -28.85 25.83
CA ARG A 624 -26.27 -30.16 25.14
C ARG A 624 -27.53 -30.46 24.34
N SER A 625 -28.69 -29.99 24.79
CA SER A 625 -29.99 -30.27 24.16
C SER A 625 -30.48 -29.15 23.25
N ILE A 626 -29.93 -27.94 23.37
CA ILE A 626 -30.45 -26.77 22.68
C ILE A 626 -30.36 -26.86 21.16
N MET A 627 -29.41 -27.60 20.60
CA MET A 627 -29.25 -27.70 19.14
C MET A 627 -30.35 -28.58 18.50
N ASP A 628 -30.82 -29.60 19.24
CA ASP A 628 -31.76 -30.61 18.76
C ASP A 628 -33.20 -30.39 19.25
N ARG A 629 -33.39 -29.47 20.22
CA ARG A 629 -34.71 -29.14 20.76
C ARG A 629 -35.64 -28.56 19.68
N ASP A 630 -36.84 -29.12 19.55
CA ASP A 630 -37.87 -28.66 18.60
C ASP A 630 -38.47 -27.32 19.06
N LEU A 631 -38.17 -26.24 18.32
CA LEU A 631 -38.70 -24.90 18.57
C LEU A 631 -39.43 -24.43 17.31
N ARG A 632 -40.77 -24.43 17.35
CA ARG A 632 -41.61 -24.10 16.19
C ARG A 632 -42.15 -22.67 16.20
N ASP A 633 -42.15 -22.00 17.35
CA ASP A 633 -42.65 -20.63 17.48
C ASP A 633 -41.73 -19.63 16.76
N ARG A 634 -42.30 -18.87 15.83
CA ARG A 634 -41.60 -17.92 14.93
C ARG A 634 -40.30 -18.48 14.35
N TYR A 635 -40.35 -19.75 13.94
CA TYR A 635 -39.21 -20.46 13.39
C TYR A 635 -38.85 -19.95 11.99
N HIS A 636 -37.60 -19.53 11.83
CA HIS A 636 -37.04 -19.10 10.55
C HIS A 636 -35.71 -19.81 10.28
N THR A 637 -35.58 -20.43 9.10
CA THR A 637 -34.34 -21.08 8.66
C THR A 637 -33.77 -20.41 7.40
N LYS A 638 -32.45 -20.20 7.37
CA LYS A 638 -31.73 -19.66 6.21
C LYS A 638 -30.27 -20.09 6.24
N GLN A 639 -29.81 -20.78 5.20
CA GLN A 639 -28.38 -21.10 4.98
C GLN A 639 -27.68 -21.77 6.20
N GLY A 640 -28.29 -22.79 6.80
CA GLY A 640 -27.69 -23.52 7.93
C GLY A 640 -27.76 -22.78 9.29
N ARG A 641 -28.48 -21.66 9.35
CA ARG A 641 -28.86 -20.92 10.56
C ARG A 641 -30.36 -21.05 10.81
N SER A 642 -30.76 -21.25 12.06
CA SER A 642 -32.15 -21.18 12.50
C SER A 642 -32.33 -20.14 13.60
N ILE A 643 -33.50 -19.50 13.63
CA ILE A 643 -33.91 -18.57 14.68
C ILE A 643 -35.30 -19.00 15.12
N ALA A 644 -35.53 -19.15 16.42
CA ALA A 644 -36.83 -19.50 16.97
C ALA A 644 -37.09 -18.72 18.27
N ARG A 645 -38.36 -18.42 18.54
CA ARG A 645 -38.82 -17.87 19.81
C ARG A 645 -39.04 -19.02 20.80
N TRP A 646 -38.71 -18.80 22.06
CA TRP A 646 -38.88 -19.79 23.11
C TRP A 646 -39.37 -19.10 24.40
N SER A 647 -40.56 -19.48 24.86
CA SER A 647 -41.12 -19.04 26.13
C SER A 647 -40.81 -20.06 27.21
N LEU A 648 -40.20 -19.62 28.29
CA LEU A 648 -39.80 -20.42 29.44
C LEU A 648 -40.64 -20.00 30.66
N PRO A 649 -41.45 -20.88 31.24
CA PRO A 649 -42.13 -20.57 32.48
C PRO A 649 -41.12 -20.38 33.61
N ASP A 650 -41.40 -19.48 34.54
CA ASP A 650 -40.57 -19.32 35.72
C ASP A 650 -40.94 -20.38 36.76
N PRO A 651 -40.01 -21.28 37.16
CA PRO A 651 -40.31 -22.33 38.13
C PRO A 651 -40.76 -21.84 39.52
N GLN A 652 -40.54 -20.55 39.84
CA GLN A 652 -40.98 -19.97 41.13
C GLN A 652 -42.25 -19.11 40.99
N GLY A 653 -43.00 -19.23 39.90
CA GLY A 653 -44.27 -18.51 39.70
C GLY A 653 -44.14 -17.04 39.28
N GLY A 654 -42.93 -16.59 38.92
CA GLY A 654 -42.70 -15.27 38.33
C GLY A 654 -43.08 -15.17 36.84
N PRO A 655 -42.82 -14.03 36.19
CA PRO A 655 -43.15 -13.85 34.78
C PRO A 655 -42.31 -14.77 33.88
N ASN A 656 -42.96 -15.32 32.85
CA ASN A 656 -42.29 -16.16 31.85
C ASN A 656 -41.14 -15.41 31.18
N LEU A 657 -39.99 -16.06 31.06
CA LEU A 657 -38.84 -15.54 30.31
C LEU A 657 -39.01 -15.92 28.84
N VAL A 658 -39.12 -14.92 27.96
CA VAL A 658 -39.17 -15.15 26.52
C VAL A 658 -37.84 -14.80 25.87
N VAL A 659 -37.31 -15.72 25.06
CA VAL A 659 -36.00 -15.59 24.40
C VAL A 659 -36.08 -15.92 22.91
N TYR A 660 -35.15 -15.36 22.13
CA TYR A 660 -34.83 -15.82 20.79
C TYR A 660 -33.58 -16.68 20.81
N VAL A 661 -33.68 -17.88 20.23
CA VAL A 661 -32.61 -18.84 20.08
C VAL A 661 -32.11 -18.80 18.64
N LYS A 662 -30.85 -18.39 18.45
CA LYS A 662 -30.17 -18.32 17.16
C LYS A 662 -29.14 -19.44 17.06
N ARG A 663 -29.40 -20.46 16.24
CA ARG A 663 -28.52 -21.63 16.06
C ARG A 663 -27.78 -21.59 14.74
N HIS A 664 -26.55 -22.09 14.73
CA HIS A 664 -25.72 -22.32 13.55
C HIS A 664 -25.27 -23.78 13.57
N HIS A 665 -25.77 -24.58 12.61
CA HIS A 665 -25.62 -26.04 12.66
C HIS A 665 -24.29 -26.52 12.08
N VAL A 666 -23.79 -25.90 11.01
CA VAL A 666 -22.51 -26.26 10.38
C VAL A 666 -21.78 -24.99 9.96
N LEU A 667 -20.59 -24.79 10.53
CA LEU A 667 -19.68 -23.70 10.16
C LEU A 667 -18.54 -24.21 9.26
N PRO A 668 -17.89 -23.32 8.50
CA PRO A 668 -16.74 -23.68 7.66
C PRO A 668 -15.66 -24.40 8.46
N TRP A 669 -15.10 -25.48 7.90
CA TRP A 669 -14.11 -26.35 8.56
C TRP A 669 -12.88 -25.59 9.12
N TRP A 670 -12.46 -24.50 8.47
CA TRP A 670 -11.34 -23.69 8.94
C TRP A 670 -11.64 -22.95 10.26
N GLN A 671 -12.90 -22.62 10.55
CA GLN A 671 -13.30 -22.06 11.84
C GLN A 671 -13.19 -23.10 12.95
N GLY A 672 -13.52 -24.37 12.64
CA GLY A 672 -13.30 -25.50 13.54
C GLY A 672 -11.82 -25.77 13.82
N LEU A 673 -10.97 -25.69 12.79
CA LEU A 673 -9.51 -25.79 12.95
C LEU A 673 -8.97 -24.67 13.86
N LEU A 674 -9.38 -23.42 13.63
CA LEU A 674 -8.96 -22.28 14.46
C LEU A 674 -9.50 -22.39 15.89
N ALA A 675 -10.73 -22.87 16.09
CA ALA A 675 -11.28 -23.13 17.42
C ALA A 675 -10.49 -24.21 18.17
N CYS A 676 -9.98 -25.23 17.47
CA CYS A 676 -9.13 -26.25 18.06
C CYS A 676 -7.76 -25.70 18.50
N LEU A 677 -7.09 -24.92 17.62
CA LEU A 677 -5.74 -24.38 17.84
C LEU A 677 -5.71 -23.17 18.79
N LEU A 678 -6.76 -22.34 18.77
CA LEU A 678 -6.85 -21.07 19.49
C LEU A 678 -8.15 -21.03 20.32
N PRO A 679 -8.25 -21.79 21.42
CA PRO A 679 -9.50 -22.01 22.18
C PRO A 679 -10.10 -20.73 22.77
N ARG A 680 -9.26 -19.71 23.01
CA ARG A 680 -9.69 -18.42 23.56
C ARG A 680 -10.23 -17.46 22.49
N GLY A 681 -10.12 -17.82 21.21
CA GLY A 681 -10.44 -16.93 20.09
C GLY A 681 -11.92 -16.79 19.76
N ARG A 682 -12.83 -17.53 20.45
CA ARG A 682 -14.30 -17.38 20.36
C ARG A 682 -14.78 -17.26 18.90
N TRP A 683 -14.53 -18.32 18.12
CA TRP A 683 -14.54 -18.30 16.65
C TRP A 683 -15.92 -18.46 16.02
N SER A 684 -16.94 -18.84 16.79
CA SER A 684 -18.30 -18.99 16.28
C SER A 684 -19.06 -17.66 16.15
N PRO A 685 -20.01 -17.54 15.19
CA PRO A 685 -20.87 -16.35 15.06
C PRO A 685 -21.67 -16.04 16.32
N ALA A 686 -22.13 -17.06 17.05
CA ALA A 686 -22.92 -16.90 18.26
C ALA A 686 -22.12 -16.22 19.39
N LEU A 687 -20.89 -16.67 19.65
CA LEU A 687 -20.04 -16.05 20.67
C LEU A 687 -19.55 -14.66 20.25
N GLN A 688 -19.30 -14.44 18.95
CA GLN A 688 -18.97 -13.10 18.44
C GLN A 688 -20.13 -12.12 18.64
N GLU A 689 -21.37 -12.52 18.31
CA GLU A 689 -22.54 -11.67 18.51
C GLU A 689 -22.83 -11.43 20.01
N TRP A 690 -22.65 -12.44 20.87
CA TRP A 690 -22.67 -12.26 22.33
C TRP A 690 -21.68 -11.19 22.79
N GLN A 691 -20.43 -11.25 22.32
CA GLN A 691 -19.41 -10.25 22.67
C GLN A 691 -19.78 -8.85 22.21
N HIS A 692 -20.38 -8.73 21.02
CA HIS A 692 -20.83 -7.43 20.52
C HIS A 692 -21.97 -6.86 21.37
N LEU A 693 -22.91 -7.70 21.82
CA LEU A 693 -23.99 -7.30 22.72
C LEU A 693 -23.47 -6.89 24.10
N ASP A 694 -22.61 -7.71 24.72
CA ASP A 694 -21.98 -7.40 26.01
C ASP A 694 -21.16 -6.11 25.94
N TRP A 695 -20.32 -5.98 24.91
CA TRP A 695 -19.54 -4.77 24.69
C TRP A 695 -20.43 -3.53 24.50
N ALA A 696 -21.45 -3.60 23.64
CA ALA A 696 -22.34 -2.48 23.36
C ALA A 696 -23.10 -2.05 24.63
N SER A 697 -23.59 -3.01 25.41
CA SER A 697 -24.23 -2.78 26.71
C SER A 697 -23.29 -2.04 27.68
N ARG A 698 -22.05 -2.51 27.84
CA ARG A 698 -21.02 -1.84 28.67
C ARG A 698 -20.66 -0.43 28.18
N GLN A 699 -20.81 -0.15 26.89
CA GLN A 699 -20.62 1.20 26.36
C GLN A 699 -21.84 2.11 26.56
N GLY A 700 -22.94 1.61 27.12
CA GLY A 700 -24.19 2.37 27.33
C GLY A 700 -25.08 2.44 26.09
N VAL A 701 -24.96 1.48 25.17
CA VAL A 701 -25.93 1.26 24.08
C VAL A 701 -26.99 0.29 24.60
N PRO A 702 -28.29 0.68 24.67
CA PRO A 702 -29.35 -0.26 25.00
C PRO A 702 -29.45 -1.32 23.91
N VAL A 703 -29.30 -2.58 24.31
CA VAL A 703 -29.35 -3.75 23.43
C VAL A 703 -30.15 -4.86 24.11
N PRO A 704 -30.71 -5.82 23.36
CA PRO A 704 -31.30 -7.01 23.97
C PRO A 704 -30.31 -7.73 24.88
N ARG A 705 -30.75 -8.13 26.06
CA ARG A 705 -29.88 -8.82 27.02
C ARG A 705 -29.52 -10.21 26.48
N PRO A 706 -28.23 -10.50 26.22
CA PRO A 706 -27.85 -11.87 25.93
C PRO A 706 -27.90 -12.70 27.21
N VAL A 707 -28.54 -13.86 27.17
CA VAL A 707 -28.72 -14.72 28.35
C VAL A 707 -27.71 -15.85 28.36
N ALA A 708 -27.43 -16.42 27.18
CA ALA A 708 -26.44 -17.48 27.06
C ALA A 708 -25.89 -17.58 25.63
N ALA A 709 -24.66 -18.07 25.49
CA ALA A 709 -24.06 -18.41 24.21
C ALA A 709 -23.16 -19.63 24.36
N SER A 710 -23.21 -20.55 23.40
CA SER A 710 -22.39 -21.75 23.40
C SER A 710 -21.89 -22.10 22.00
N GLU A 711 -20.75 -22.76 21.94
CA GLU A 711 -20.22 -23.42 20.76
C GLU A 711 -19.84 -24.86 21.11
N TYR A 712 -20.10 -25.76 20.15
CA TYR A 712 -19.71 -27.16 20.23
C TYR A 712 -18.76 -27.48 19.10
N LEU A 713 -17.56 -27.88 19.47
CA LEU A 713 -16.56 -28.43 18.57
C LEU A 713 -16.68 -29.95 18.64
N ALA A 714 -17.30 -30.56 17.63
CA ALA A 714 -17.42 -32.00 17.52
C ALA A 714 -16.08 -32.65 17.11
N PRO A 715 -15.90 -33.96 17.35
CA PRO A 715 -14.75 -34.70 16.85
C PRO A 715 -14.55 -34.49 15.34
N GLY A 716 -13.30 -34.31 14.92
CA GLY A 716 -12.97 -34.01 13.51
C GLY A 716 -13.23 -32.57 13.07
N GLY A 717 -13.48 -31.64 14.00
CA GLY A 717 -13.42 -30.19 13.72
C GLY A 717 -14.70 -29.57 13.19
N LYS A 718 -15.86 -30.22 13.31
CA LYS A 718 -17.15 -29.59 12.97
C LYS A 718 -17.57 -28.65 14.10
N LEU A 719 -17.79 -27.37 13.77
CA LEU A 719 -18.18 -26.36 14.74
C LEU A 719 -19.67 -25.99 14.57
N SER A 720 -20.42 -26.02 15.66
CA SER A 720 -21.79 -25.55 15.76
C SER A 720 -21.92 -24.56 16.92
N SER A 721 -22.93 -23.68 16.90
CA SER A 721 -23.05 -22.67 17.96
C SER A 721 -24.48 -22.14 18.13
N CYS A 722 -24.77 -21.64 19.32
CA CYS A 722 -26.07 -21.12 19.73
C CYS A 722 -25.92 -19.82 20.51
N LEU A 723 -26.78 -18.84 20.22
CA LEU A 723 -26.92 -17.60 20.98
C LEU A 723 -28.37 -17.43 21.44
N ILE A 724 -28.56 -17.12 22.71
CA ILE A 724 -29.86 -16.92 23.36
C ILE A 724 -29.93 -15.50 23.89
N ILE A 725 -30.97 -14.78 23.46
CA ILE A 725 -31.16 -13.36 23.73
C ILE A 725 -32.59 -13.14 24.21
N GLU A 726 -32.81 -12.30 25.22
CA GLU A 726 -34.17 -11.96 25.67
C GLU A 726 -34.97 -11.25 24.57
N GLU A 727 -36.25 -11.58 24.48
CA GLU A 727 -37.19 -10.87 23.62
C GLU A 727 -37.39 -9.45 24.13
N LEU A 728 -37.32 -8.47 23.22
CA LEU A 728 -37.73 -7.10 23.48
C LEU A 728 -39.27 -7.02 23.54
N SER A 729 -39.84 -7.56 24.61
CA SER A 729 -41.29 -7.67 24.82
C SER A 729 -41.95 -6.29 24.81
N GLY A 730 -43.06 -6.15 24.07
CA GLY A 730 -43.78 -4.88 23.94
C GLY A 730 -43.04 -3.80 23.15
N MET A 731 -41.95 -4.14 22.45
CA MET A 731 -41.20 -3.18 21.63
C MET A 731 -41.48 -3.35 20.13
N LEU A 732 -41.54 -2.23 19.43
CA LEU A 732 -41.73 -2.16 17.98
C LEU A 732 -40.49 -1.59 17.31
N PRO A 733 -40.10 -2.12 16.13
CA PRO A 733 -39.05 -1.51 15.35
C PRO A 733 -39.50 -0.14 14.84
N THR A 734 -38.61 0.84 14.83
CA THR A 734 -38.98 2.26 14.58
C THR A 734 -39.59 2.51 13.20
N HIS A 735 -39.30 1.66 12.21
CA HIS A 735 -39.93 1.73 10.89
C HIS A 735 -41.44 1.43 10.90
N GLU A 736 -41.94 0.72 11.91
CA GLU A 736 -43.38 0.50 12.16
C GLU A 736 -43.92 1.48 13.20
N ALA A 737 -43.12 1.78 14.23
CA ALA A 737 -43.52 2.67 15.32
C ALA A 737 -43.77 4.11 14.86
N ILE A 738 -42.98 4.64 13.91
CA ILE A 738 -43.15 6.01 13.39
C ILE A 738 -44.47 6.17 12.61
N PRO A 739 -44.82 5.29 11.64
CA PRO A 739 -46.14 5.31 11.02
C PRO A 739 -47.28 5.20 12.03
N LYS A 740 -47.17 4.30 13.01
CA LYS A 740 -48.18 4.15 14.07
C LYS A 740 -48.36 5.44 14.87
N ALA A 741 -47.26 6.07 15.29
CA ALA A 741 -47.26 7.35 15.99
C ALA A 741 -47.85 8.50 15.15
N SER A 742 -47.64 8.47 13.82
CA SER A 742 -48.18 9.50 12.93
C SER A 742 -49.71 9.51 12.85
N ARG A 743 -50.33 8.34 13.05
CA ARG A 743 -51.79 8.15 13.02
C ARG A 743 -52.44 8.41 14.38
N SER A 744 -51.69 8.26 15.48
CA SER A 744 -52.23 8.36 16.84
C SER A 744 -51.93 9.68 17.55
N LEU A 745 -50.88 10.42 17.18
CA LEU A 745 -50.48 11.65 17.86
C LEU A 745 -50.90 12.91 17.11
N ALA A 746 -51.31 13.94 17.87
CA ALA A 746 -51.53 15.28 17.31
C ALA A 746 -50.25 15.83 16.63
N PRO A 747 -50.34 16.66 15.59
CA PRO A 747 -49.18 17.07 14.77
C PRO A 747 -48.01 17.68 15.56
N ARG A 748 -48.30 18.48 16.61
CA ARG A 748 -47.25 19.06 17.47
C ARG A 748 -46.54 17.99 18.31
N ALA A 749 -47.30 17.06 18.89
CA ALA A 749 -46.76 15.95 19.68
C ALA A 749 -45.94 15.00 18.81
N PHE A 750 -46.42 14.67 17.61
CA PHE A 750 -45.69 13.83 16.66
C PHE A 750 -44.35 14.45 16.22
N ARG A 751 -44.31 15.76 15.96
CA ARG A 751 -43.05 16.47 15.69
C ARG A 751 -42.07 16.41 16.87
N ARG A 752 -42.56 16.51 18.12
CA ARG A 752 -41.73 16.37 19.33
C ARG A 752 -41.17 14.95 19.44
N PHE A 753 -42.02 13.95 19.25
CA PHE A 753 -41.67 12.53 19.20
C PHE A 753 -40.53 12.27 18.20
N LYS A 754 -40.70 12.67 16.92
CA LYS A 754 -39.69 12.48 15.87
C LYS A 754 -38.35 13.12 16.20
N ARG A 755 -38.36 14.35 16.73
CA ARG A 755 -37.14 15.07 17.11
C ARG A 755 -36.40 14.40 18.27
N GLY A 756 -37.13 13.93 19.28
CA GLY A 756 -36.55 13.20 20.41
C GLY A 756 -35.88 11.90 19.95
N LEU A 757 -36.63 11.09 19.19
CA LEU A 757 -36.16 9.81 18.67
C LEU A 757 -34.93 9.98 17.76
N ALA A 758 -34.96 10.95 16.84
CA ALA A 758 -33.84 11.24 15.95
C ALA A 758 -32.57 11.67 16.70
N ARG A 759 -32.70 12.41 17.82
CA ARG A 759 -31.55 12.79 18.66
C ARG A 759 -30.93 11.58 19.35
N GLU A 760 -31.74 10.68 19.89
CA GLU A 760 -31.21 9.50 20.58
C GLU A 760 -30.57 8.52 19.60
N MET A 761 -31.20 8.25 18.46
CA MET A 761 -30.60 7.44 17.40
C MET A 761 -29.26 8.02 16.93
N ALA A 762 -29.18 9.36 16.79
CA ALA A 762 -27.95 10.04 16.44
C ALA A 762 -26.89 9.91 17.54
N ARG A 763 -27.28 9.99 18.82
CA ARG A 763 -26.38 9.79 19.97
C ARG A 763 -25.80 8.38 19.97
N LEU A 764 -26.65 7.35 19.85
CA LEU A 764 -26.22 5.94 19.82
C LEU A 764 -25.30 5.66 18.62
N THR A 765 -25.66 6.15 17.44
CA THR A 765 -24.82 6.01 16.24
C THR A 765 -23.46 6.69 16.43
N ARG A 766 -23.43 7.90 17.02
CA ARG A 766 -22.18 8.61 17.32
C ARG A 766 -21.36 7.89 18.37
N LEU A 767 -21.97 7.34 19.40
CA LEU A 767 -21.31 6.62 20.48
C LEU A 767 -20.46 5.45 19.94
N LEU A 768 -21.00 4.72 18.95
CA LEU A 768 -20.28 3.69 18.20
C LEU A 768 -19.18 4.30 17.31
N HIS A 769 -19.53 5.26 16.46
CA HIS A 769 -18.62 5.82 15.45
C HIS A 769 -17.41 6.55 16.07
N ASP A 770 -17.58 7.23 17.21
CA ASP A 770 -16.51 7.93 17.94
C ASP A 770 -15.46 6.94 18.49
N ARG A 771 -15.84 5.67 18.70
CA ARG A 771 -14.92 4.58 19.10
C ARG A 771 -14.34 3.83 17.90
N SER A 772 -14.57 4.34 16.69
CA SER A 772 -14.28 3.65 15.42
C SER A 772 -14.99 2.30 15.30
N CYS A 773 -16.12 2.10 15.98
CA CYS A 773 -16.96 0.91 15.86
C CYS A 773 -18.15 1.22 14.95
N PHE A 774 -18.45 0.30 14.03
CA PHE A 774 -19.48 0.47 13.01
C PHE A 774 -20.41 -0.72 13.01
N HIS A 775 -21.71 -0.46 12.96
CA HIS A 775 -22.77 -1.46 12.97
C HIS A 775 -22.77 -2.29 11.70
N LYS A 776 -22.41 -1.69 10.55
CA LYS A 776 -22.38 -2.28 9.18
C LYS A 776 -23.72 -2.72 8.60
N ASP A 777 -24.76 -2.74 9.42
CA ASP A 777 -26.16 -2.99 9.09
C ASP A 777 -27.04 -1.96 9.81
N LEU A 778 -26.67 -0.68 9.73
CA LEU A 778 -27.38 0.39 10.44
C LEU A 778 -28.66 0.78 9.70
N TYR A 779 -29.74 0.03 9.90
CA TYR A 779 -31.06 0.29 9.30
C TYR A 779 -32.05 0.81 10.34
N LEU A 780 -33.06 1.57 9.90
CA LEU A 780 -34.14 2.07 10.77
C LEU A 780 -34.84 0.92 11.51
N CYS A 781 -35.07 -0.21 10.85
CA CYS A 781 -35.68 -1.40 11.46
C CYS A 781 -34.85 -2.04 12.59
N HIS A 782 -33.59 -1.64 12.80
CA HIS A 782 -32.74 -2.16 13.88
C HIS A 782 -32.77 -1.30 15.15
N PHE A 783 -33.55 -0.22 15.15
CA PHE A 783 -33.87 0.55 16.34
C PHE A 783 -35.27 0.17 16.82
N TYR A 784 -35.42 -0.13 18.11
CA TYR A 784 -36.67 -0.53 18.76
C TYR A 784 -37.03 0.44 19.87
N ILE A 785 -38.34 0.69 20.03
CA ILE A 785 -38.89 1.49 21.13
C ILE A 785 -40.10 0.77 21.72
N HIS A 786 -40.43 1.05 22.98
CA HIS A 786 -41.58 0.43 23.62
C HIS A 786 -42.88 1.00 23.04
N GLU A 787 -43.88 0.14 22.81
CA GLU A 787 -45.16 0.56 22.24
C GLU A 787 -45.88 1.59 23.12
N ALA A 788 -45.79 1.46 24.44
CA ALA A 788 -46.33 2.45 25.38
C ALA A 788 -45.71 3.85 25.21
N ASP A 789 -44.44 3.95 24.77
CA ASP A 789 -43.77 5.22 24.50
C ASP A 789 -44.31 5.90 23.23
N ILE A 790 -45.13 5.22 22.42
CA ILE A 790 -45.87 5.86 21.31
C ILE A 790 -47.09 6.60 21.86
N ALA A 791 -47.85 5.97 22.76
CA ALA A 791 -49.05 6.56 23.36
C ALA A 791 -48.69 7.70 24.33
N ARG A 792 -47.60 7.55 25.08
CA ARG A 792 -47.08 8.57 26.00
C ARG A 792 -45.58 8.81 25.72
N PRO A 793 -45.25 9.64 24.71
CA PRO A 793 -43.87 9.94 24.35
C PRO A 793 -43.06 10.50 25.52
N PRO A 794 -41.92 9.87 25.88
CA PRO A 794 -41.09 10.36 26.96
C PRO A 794 -40.45 11.70 26.59
N GLU A 795 -40.09 12.49 27.62
CA GLU A 795 -39.37 13.74 27.42
C GLU A 795 -37.93 13.51 26.93
N ASP A 796 -37.28 12.46 27.44
CA ASP A 796 -35.96 11.98 27.00
C ASP A 796 -36.03 10.52 26.52
N TRP A 797 -35.40 10.28 25.37
CA TRP A 797 -35.32 8.96 24.74
C TRP A 797 -34.10 8.14 25.21
N ARG A 798 -33.19 8.72 25.99
CA ARG A 798 -32.01 8.00 26.52
C ARG A 798 -32.42 6.75 27.28
N GLY A 799 -31.83 5.62 26.89
CA GLY A 799 -32.14 4.31 27.48
C GLY A 799 -33.44 3.66 27.00
N LYS A 800 -34.24 4.35 26.17
CA LYS A 800 -35.53 3.85 25.65
C LYS A 800 -35.45 3.33 24.21
N VAL A 801 -34.35 3.61 23.51
CA VAL A 801 -34.10 3.16 22.13
C VAL A 801 -33.09 2.02 22.12
N PHE A 802 -33.55 0.83 21.74
CA PHE A 802 -32.74 -0.39 21.71
C PHE A 802 -32.21 -0.65 20.30
N MET A 803 -30.94 -1.07 20.23
CA MET A 803 -30.28 -1.46 18.98
C MET A 803 -30.14 -2.97 18.91
N ILE A 804 -30.55 -3.56 17.79
CA ILE A 804 -30.44 -5.01 17.55
C ILE A 804 -29.49 -5.32 16.38
N ASP A 805 -29.27 -6.61 16.14
CA ASP A 805 -28.54 -7.12 14.98
C ASP A 805 -27.04 -6.73 14.91
N LEU A 806 -26.36 -6.80 16.05
CA LEU A 806 -24.93 -6.46 16.18
C LEU A 806 -23.97 -7.57 15.70
N HIS A 807 -24.44 -8.60 15.00
CA HIS A 807 -23.63 -9.74 14.56
C HIS A 807 -22.46 -9.34 13.62
N ARG A 808 -22.57 -8.19 12.92
CA ARG A 808 -21.52 -7.65 12.04
C ARG A 808 -20.81 -6.42 12.57
N LEU A 809 -21.06 -6.03 13.82
CA LEU A 809 -20.35 -4.93 14.49
C LEU A 809 -18.83 -5.11 14.32
N GLY A 810 -18.11 -4.02 14.09
CA GLY A 810 -16.64 -4.13 14.06
C GLY A 810 -15.91 -2.80 14.13
N ARG A 811 -14.67 -2.88 14.62
CA ARG A 811 -13.79 -1.73 14.83
C ARG A 811 -12.88 -1.49 13.62
N HIS A 812 -12.87 -0.27 13.09
CA HIS A 812 -12.19 0.12 11.85
C HIS A 812 -11.45 1.45 11.98
N PRO A 813 -10.36 1.56 12.77
CA PRO A 813 -9.67 2.84 12.98
C PRO A 813 -9.09 3.42 11.68
N LEU A 814 -8.54 2.57 10.82
CA LEU A 814 -7.90 2.98 9.55
C LEU A 814 -8.91 3.26 8.43
N THR A 815 -10.12 2.72 8.52
CA THR A 815 -11.16 2.85 7.48
C THR A 815 -12.45 3.49 7.99
N ALA A 816 -12.39 4.14 9.16
CA ALA A 816 -13.52 4.73 9.87
C ALA A 816 -14.39 5.63 8.97
N PRO A 817 -13.83 6.54 8.16
CA PRO A 817 -14.61 7.33 7.21
C PRO A 817 -15.51 6.53 6.26
N LEU A 818 -15.03 5.39 5.76
CA LEU A 818 -15.74 4.59 4.77
C LEU A 818 -16.91 3.84 5.42
N TRP A 819 -16.73 3.36 6.64
CA TRP A 819 -17.77 2.67 7.39
C TRP A 819 -18.79 3.64 7.98
N GLN A 820 -18.35 4.79 8.48
CA GLN A 820 -19.22 5.90 8.88
C GLN A 820 -20.16 6.31 7.75
N LEU A 821 -19.61 6.47 6.54
CA LEU A 821 -20.39 6.75 5.33
C LEU A 821 -21.41 5.65 5.02
N LYS A 822 -21.03 4.38 5.12
CA LYS A 822 -21.92 3.25 4.81
C LYS A 822 -23.08 3.16 5.79
N ASP A 823 -22.80 3.21 7.09
CA ASP A 823 -23.80 3.12 8.15
C ASP A 823 -24.80 4.27 8.05
N LEU A 824 -24.32 5.51 7.90
CA LEU A 824 -25.19 6.68 7.76
C LEU A 824 -26.03 6.65 6.46
N ALA A 825 -25.47 6.10 5.37
CA ALA A 825 -26.21 5.95 4.12
C ALA A 825 -27.25 4.83 4.18
N GLN A 826 -26.99 3.74 4.90
CA GLN A 826 -27.97 2.67 5.16
C GLN A 826 -29.15 3.19 5.99
N LEU A 827 -28.86 3.99 7.01
CA LEU A 827 -29.89 4.59 7.86
C LEU A 827 -30.72 5.61 7.08
N ALA A 828 -30.06 6.49 6.30
CA ALA A 828 -30.77 7.45 5.43
C ALA A 828 -31.69 6.73 4.44
N TYR A 829 -31.22 5.64 3.82
CA TYR A 829 -32.01 4.83 2.88
C TYR A 829 -33.20 4.13 3.55
N SER A 830 -32.98 3.45 4.67
CA SER A 830 -34.05 2.71 5.38
C SER A 830 -35.05 3.62 6.12
N SER A 831 -34.75 4.93 6.22
CA SER A 831 -35.67 5.94 6.76
C SER A 831 -36.68 6.49 5.73
N GLU A 832 -36.76 5.92 4.52
CA GLU A 832 -37.82 6.23 3.55
C GLU A 832 -39.13 5.49 3.90
N VAL A 833 -39.72 5.84 5.05
CA VAL A 833 -40.98 5.27 5.55
C VAL A 833 -42.01 6.37 5.80
N GLU A 834 -43.29 6.00 5.85
CA GLU A 834 -44.40 6.91 6.17
C GLU A 834 -44.14 7.65 7.49
N GLY A 835 -44.41 8.96 7.51
CA GLY A 835 -44.19 9.81 8.68
C GLY A 835 -42.78 10.37 8.85
N VAL A 836 -41.76 9.91 8.10
CA VAL A 836 -40.39 10.47 8.13
C VAL A 836 -40.18 11.47 7.00
N GLU A 837 -39.95 12.73 7.34
CA GLU A 837 -39.75 13.83 6.40
C GLU A 837 -38.26 14.16 6.20
N PRO A 838 -37.87 14.85 5.11
CA PRO A 838 -36.50 15.33 4.91
C PRO A 838 -35.96 16.15 6.09
N ILE A 839 -36.83 16.95 6.74
CA ILE A 839 -36.45 17.76 7.90
C ILE A 839 -36.04 16.91 9.11
N ASP A 840 -36.62 15.72 9.28
CA ASP A 840 -36.27 14.80 10.36
C ASP A 840 -34.88 14.19 10.14
N ARG A 841 -34.53 13.89 8.89
CA ARG A 841 -33.17 13.44 8.51
C ARG A 841 -32.14 14.55 8.75
N VAL A 842 -32.51 15.80 8.48
CA VAL A 842 -31.67 16.97 8.82
C VAL A 842 -31.56 17.11 10.34
N ALA A 843 -32.62 16.87 11.11
CA ALA A 843 -32.57 16.89 12.57
C ALA A 843 -31.64 15.80 13.13
N PHE A 844 -31.73 14.57 12.62
CA PHE A 844 -30.78 13.49 12.91
C PHE A 844 -29.34 13.94 12.60
N TRP A 845 -29.09 14.45 11.39
CA TRP A 845 -27.77 14.90 10.97
C TRP A 845 -27.20 16.00 11.88
N ARG A 846 -28.06 16.96 12.28
CA ARG A 846 -27.69 18.05 13.19
C ARG A 846 -27.35 17.54 14.59
N ALA A 847 -28.06 16.51 15.08
CA ALA A 847 -27.79 15.88 16.36
C ALA A 847 -26.56 14.96 16.31
N TYR A 848 -26.32 14.32 15.17
CA TYR A 848 -25.20 13.42 14.93
C TYR A 848 -23.87 14.16 14.90
N ARG A 849 -23.78 15.27 14.15
CA ARG A 849 -22.57 16.12 14.12
C ARG A 849 -22.30 16.74 15.50
N ARG A 850 -21.04 16.97 15.84
CA ARG A 850 -20.68 17.68 17.07
C ARG A 850 -21.05 19.17 16.96
N PRO A 851 -21.63 19.80 18.01
CA PRO A 851 -21.82 21.25 18.05
C PRO A 851 -20.49 21.99 17.77
N GLY A 852 -20.52 23.09 17.01
CA GLY A 852 -19.31 23.86 16.65
C GLY A 852 -18.46 23.29 15.50
N THR A 853 -18.67 22.05 15.05
CA THR A 853 -17.84 21.44 13.98
C THR A 853 -18.41 21.64 12.57
N SER A 854 -18.41 22.87 12.07
CA SER A 854 -18.59 23.13 10.63
C SER A 854 -17.29 22.85 9.85
N SER A 855 -16.74 21.65 10.00
CA SER A 855 -15.56 21.22 9.26
C SER A 855 -15.91 20.93 7.80
N TRP A 856 -14.96 21.14 6.90
CA TRP A 856 -15.03 20.67 5.52
C TRP A 856 -15.36 19.16 5.45
N TRP A 857 -14.88 18.39 6.44
CA TRP A 857 -15.14 16.95 6.56
C TRP A 857 -16.63 16.66 6.76
N THR A 858 -17.29 17.38 7.65
CA THR A 858 -18.74 17.23 7.92
C THR A 858 -19.54 17.52 6.64
N ARG A 859 -19.19 18.57 5.91
CA ARG A 859 -19.84 18.91 4.63
C ARG A 859 -19.59 17.86 3.55
N TRP A 860 -18.38 17.33 3.47
CA TRP A 860 -18.02 16.25 2.54
C TRP A 860 -18.78 14.96 2.87
N LEU A 861 -18.78 14.55 4.14
CA LEU A 861 -19.45 13.33 4.61
C LEU A 861 -20.95 13.40 4.30
N MET A 862 -21.61 14.55 4.55
CA MET A 862 -23.01 14.76 4.19
C MET A 862 -23.25 14.52 2.69
N ARG A 863 -22.44 15.13 1.83
CA ARG A 863 -22.57 14.96 0.36
C ARG A 863 -22.31 13.51 -0.06
N ALA A 864 -21.30 12.87 0.52
CA ALA A 864 -20.96 11.48 0.24
C ALA A 864 -22.10 10.53 0.67
N VAL A 865 -22.69 10.76 1.85
CA VAL A 865 -23.85 10.01 2.35
C VAL A 865 -25.02 10.14 1.37
N LEU A 866 -25.32 11.36 0.90
CA LEU A 866 -26.39 11.58 -0.09
C LEU A 866 -26.12 10.85 -1.41
N VAL A 867 -24.89 10.87 -1.93
CA VAL A 867 -24.54 10.13 -3.16
C VAL A 867 -24.69 8.62 -2.96
N LYS A 868 -24.23 8.10 -1.81
CA LYS A 868 -24.31 6.67 -1.49
C LYS A 868 -25.75 6.22 -1.27
N TRP A 869 -26.57 7.03 -0.60
CA TRP A 869 -28.00 6.85 -0.45
C TRP A 869 -28.71 6.75 -1.81
N ARG A 870 -28.45 7.68 -2.74
CA ARG A 870 -28.99 7.61 -4.12
C ARG A 870 -28.61 6.31 -4.84
N ARG A 871 -27.39 5.81 -4.62
CA ARG A 871 -26.94 4.52 -5.19
C ARG A 871 -27.68 3.33 -4.58
N TYR A 872 -27.94 3.33 -3.26
CA TYR A 872 -28.76 2.29 -2.64
C TYR A 872 -30.19 2.28 -3.22
N ARG A 873 -30.79 3.47 -3.37
CA ARG A 873 -32.10 3.65 -4.01
C ARG A 873 -32.12 3.09 -5.44
N ALA A 874 -31.15 3.47 -6.27
CA ALA A 874 -31.05 2.98 -7.66
C ALA A 874 -30.82 1.46 -7.76
N HIS A 875 -29.96 0.89 -6.91
CA HIS A 875 -29.69 -0.55 -6.88
C HIS A 875 -30.94 -1.36 -6.54
N ASN A 876 -31.73 -0.92 -5.55
CA ASN A 876 -32.92 -1.64 -5.12
C ASN A 876 -34.11 -1.46 -6.07
N LEU A 877 -34.22 -0.31 -6.75
CA LEU A 877 -35.17 -0.14 -7.87
C LEU A 877 -34.89 -1.13 -9.01
N LYS A 878 -33.61 -1.36 -9.35
CA LYS A 878 -33.20 -2.33 -10.38
C LYS A 878 -33.52 -3.79 -10.01
N HIS A 879 -33.52 -4.13 -8.72
CA HIS A 879 -33.90 -5.48 -8.25
C HIS A 879 -35.41 -5.65 -8.07
N ARG A 880 -36.16 -4.58 -7.73
CA ARG A 880 -37.63 -4.57 -7.76
C ARG A 880 -38.18 -4.77 -9.18
N GLY A 881 -37.57 -4.13 -10.18
CA GLY A 881 -37.95 -4.33 -11.59
C GLY A 881 -37.63 -5.71 -12.18
N LYS A 882 -36.92 -6.59 -11.45
CA LYS A 882 -36.56 -7.96 -11.88
C LYS A 882 -37.37 -9.07 -11.18
N ARG A 883 -38.31 -8.72 -10.30
CA ARG A 883 -39.23 -9.69 -9.67
C ARG A 883 -40.67 -9.22 -9.86
N PRO A 884 -41.31 -9.48 -11.01
CA PRO A 884 -42.77 -9.40 -11.09
C PRO A 884 -43.33 -10.58 -10.28
N GLY A 885 -43.99 -10.31 -9.14
CA GLY A 885 -44.81 -11.32 -8.45
C GLY A 885 -44.56 -11.59 -6.96
N ALA A 886 -44.16 -10.60 -6.14
CA ALA A 886 -44.06 -10.80 -4.69
C ALA A 886 -44.93 -9.86 -3.82
N ASP A 887 -45.81 -9.05 -4.42
CA ASP A 887 -46.73 -8.14 -3.69
C ASP A 887 -48.16 -8.71 -3.55
N ARG A 888 -48.30 -10.02 -3.27
CA ARG A 888 -49.62 -10.63 -2.95
C ARG A 888 -49.69 -11.36 -1.59
N LYS A 889 -48.74 -11.13 -0.68
CA LYS A 889 -48.85 -11.62 0.72
C LYS A 889 -48.49 -10.54 1.72
N ALA A 890 -49.35 -9.52 1.81
CA ALA A 890 -49.56 -8.65 2.97
C ALA A 890 -50.73 -7.71 2.65
N ALA A 891 -51.94 -8.26 2.70
CA ALA A 891 -53.17 -7.52 2.93
C ALA A 891 -53.78 -8.10 4.21
#